data_AF-A0A9E7KDM8-F1
#
_entry.id   AF-A0A9E7KDM8-F1
#
_cell.length_a   1.000
_cell.length_b   1.000
_cell.length_c   1.000
_cell.angle_alpha   90.00
_cell.angle_beta   90.00
_cell.angle_gamma   90.00
#
_symmetry.space_group_name_H-M   'P 1'
#
loop_
_entity.id
_entity.type
_entity.pdbx_description
1 polymer ?
#
loop_
_entity_poly.entity_id
_entity_poly.type
_entity_poly.pdbx_seq_one_letter_code
_entity_poly.pdbx_strand_id
1 'polypeptide(L)'
;MVKAVAVLGSSESVKGTRGVLRPGRGCLDFMDSMFMLLVTPPMVACPLSRILILPGKEHGAPDDADRHAGDLGNVTAGEDDKLDLRSLCTGTFSITDSQIPLSGPNSIIGRAVVVHADPDDLGKGGHELSKTTGNAGGRRIACEPSYQIQRGRGMTLLCVPLVAKTVEQMTADMAAAKASGADLVELRVDHLSAFLPGRDLPLLLRDRPLPALVTYRPKWEGGEYEGDDKRRLEALRLAMELGADYVDVELKVAEDFVRLIDGKKPENFKLIVSSHNYQKTPSSEVLGSLVAAIQASGADIVKIATTAVSVMDVTRMFQVLVHCQVPMIGLVMGERGLLSRVLCPKYGGYLTFGTLGEGKASAPGQPTISQLLHLYNIRQIGADTKLTGLIGNPVTQTKSHIFHNAAFKSAGFDAVYVPLLVDDLTSFLHAFSSPDSVGFRFGWNAQNCTMPHKEIAVRCCDAVDPIAKSIGAVNTIIRRPSDGRFVGHNTDYFGAISAIEDELRGSQGLGKEEETASPLAGRVFVVMGAGGAGKAIAYGAKEKGARVVIANRTYGQSSSSSSSSFTWIIKSSNLWSTERARELAKQVGGQALPLSELENFHPEDGMILANATSVGMQPNVGETPLAKRALGHYALVFDAVYAPKVTRLLREAEECGITTVGGFEMFIRQAMGQFKLFTGLEAPGKEMRELMMKYV
;
A
#
# COMPACT_ATOMS: atom_id res chain seq x y z
N MET A 1 32.51 -5.13 6.97
CA MET A 1 32.20 -6.37 7.69
C MET A 1 33.04 -6.40 8.94
N VAL A 2 32.47 -6.85 10.05
CA VAL A 2 33.19 -7.30 11.23
C VAL A 2 33.12 -8.84 11.22
N LYS A 3 34.21 -9.50 11.56
CA LYS A 3 34.46 -10.94 11.50
C LYS A 3 34.28 -11.59 12.88
N ALA A 4 33.19 -12.32 13.10
CA ALA A 4 33.09 -13.23 14.23
C ALA A 4 33.31 -14.66 13.75
N VAL A 5 34.04 -15.48 14.50
CA VAL A 5 34.17 -16.91 14.19
C VAL A 5 33.42 -17.67 15.26
N ALA A 6 32.63 -18.68 14.90
CA ALA A 6 31.96 -19.54 15.87
C ALA A 6 32.59 -20.94 15.77
N VAL A 7 33.07 -21.45 16.90
CA VAL A 7 33.62 -22.79 17.04
C VAL A 7 32.48 -23.73 17.44
N LEU A 8 32.09 -24.59 16.51
CA LEU A 8 31.12 -25.65 16.75
C LEU A 8 31.85 -26.98 16.93
N GLY A 9 31.53 -27.69 18.01
CA GLY A 9 32.08 -29.01 18.32
C GLY A 9 31.51 -30.16 17.49
N SER A 10 30.77 -29.90 16.40
CA SER A 10 30.22 -30.95 15.53
C SER A 10 29.91 -30.46 14.11
N SER A 11 29.84 -31.41 13.16
CA SER A 11 29.89 -31.21 11.71
C SER A 11 28.56 -30.80 11.03
N GLU A 12 27.64 -30.10 11.69
CA GLU A 12 26.31 -29.78 11.12
C GLU A 12 26.01 -28.27 10.98
N SER A 13 25.07 -27.95 10.09
CA SER A 13 24.81 -26.62 9.52
C SER A 13 24.25 -25.55 10.48
N VAL A 14 24.34 -24.27 10.09
CA VAL A 14 24.09 -23.10 10.97
C VAL A 14 23.14 -22.10 10.26
N LYS A 15 22.25 -21.42 10.99
CA LYS A 15 21.52 -20.20 10.56
C LYS A 15 21.61 -19.14 11.66
N GLY A 16 21.66 -17.85 11.33
CA GLY A 16 21.64 -16.75 12.32
C GLY A 16 20.46 -15.79 12.16
N THR A 17 20.03 -15.15 13.25
CA THR A 17 18.99 -14.10 13.31
C THR A 17 19.56 -12.76 13.81
N ARG A 18 18.81 -11.67 13.59
CA ARG A 18 19.15 -10.27 13.93
C ARG A 18 19.50 -10.10 15.42
N GLY A 19 20.65 -9.50 15.71
CA GLY A 19 21.00 -9.03 17.06
C GLY A 19 20.64 -7.55 17.27
N VAL A 20 20.25 -7.20 18.50
CA VAL A 20 19.96 -5.83 18.96
C VAL A 20 21.18 -5.27 19.70
N LEU A 21 21.60 -4.05 19.36
CA LEU A 21 22.72 -3.36 20.03
C LEU A 21 22.19 -2.38 21.09
N ARG A 22 22.77 -2.34 22.30
CA ARG A 22 22.52 -1.31 23.33
C ARG A 22 23.80 -0.52 23.63
N PRO A 23 23.74 0.80 23.92
CA PRO A 23 24.93 1.55 24.33
C PRO A 23 25.27 1.33 25.80
N GLY A 24 26.48 0.81 26.08
CA GLY A 24 27.17 0.88 27.36
C GLY A 24 28.26 1.97 27.33
N ARG A 25 28.73 2.46 28.49
CA ARG A 25 29.74 3.54 28.60
C ARG A 25 31.06 3.16 27.90
N GLY A 26 31.17 3.45 26.60
CA GLY A 26 32.39 3.23 25.81
C GLY A 26 32.68 1.77 25.43
N CYS A 27 31.70 0.86 25.51
CA CYS A 27 31.83 -0.55 25.13
C CYS A 27 30.54 -1.07 24.46
N LEU A 28 30.70 -2.04 23.56
CA LEU A 28 29.63 -2.78 22.88
C LEU A 28 29.09 -3.88 23.81
N ASP A 29 27.79 -3.90 24.10
CA ASP A 29 27.14 -5.03 24.79
C ASP A 29 26.08 -5.64 23.86
N PHE A 30 26.24 -6.91 23.48
CA PHE A 30 25.17 -7.69 22.86
C PHE A 30 24.28 -8.25 23.98
N MET A 31 23.15 -7.59 24.24
CA MET A 31 22.08 -8.12 25.07
C MET A 31 20.85 -8.39 24.19
N ASP A 32 20.66 -9.66 23.83
CA ASP A 32 19.40 -10.38 23.65
C ASP A 32 19.56 -11.48 22.56
N SER A 33 19.06 -12.67 22.91
CA SER A 33 19.16 -14.01 22.27
C SER A 33 19.28 -14.07 20.75
N MET A 34 20.29 -14.81 20.26
CA MET A 34 20.42 -15.22 18.86
C MET A 34 19.73 -16.60 18.67
N PHE A 35 18.68 -16.68 17.84
CA PHE A 35 17.96 -17.93 17.58
C PHE A 35 18.51 -18.64 16.34
N MET A 36 19.07 -19.85 16.52
CA MET A 36 19.52 -20.70 15.41
C MET A 36 18.46 -21.76 15.07
N LEU A 37 18.05 -21.85 13.78
CA LEU A 37 17.10 -22.85 13.28
C LEU A 37 17.70 -23.63 12.12
N LEU A 38 17.74 -24.95 12.22
CA LEU A 38 18.53 -25.86 11.36
C LEU A 38 17.63 -26.58 10.32
N VAL A 39 17.36 -25.98 9.15
CA VAL A 39 16.66 -26.66 8.01
C VAL A 39 17.06 -26.05 6.64
N THR A 40 17.35 -26.90 5.64
CA THR A 40 17.84 -26.66 4.25
C THR A 40 16.76 -26.12 3.25
N PRO A 41 17.08 -25.72 1.97
CA PRO A 41 18.31 -25.24 1.31
C PRO A 41 18.13 -23.85 0.59
N PRO A 42 18.96 -23.49 -0.42
CA PRO A 42 20.05 -22.49 -0.40
C PRO A 42 19.62 -21.02 -0.63
N MET A 43 20.35 -20.04 -0.07
CA MET A 43 20.19 -18.62 -0.42
C MET A 43 21.45 -17.97 -1.01
N VAL A 44 21.15 -17.03 -1.90
CA VAL A 44 21.96 -16.33 -2.90
C VAL A 44 23.01 -15.41 -2.27
N ALA A 45 24.20 -15.35 -2.89
CA ALA A 45 25.29 -14.46 -2.51
C ALA A 45 24.87 -12.98 -2.59
N CYS A 46 25.07 -12.22 -1.52
CA CYS A 46 24.81 -10.78 -1.47
C CYS A 46 25.99 -10.00 -2.09
N PRO A 47 25.79 -9.14 -3.11
CA PRO A 47 26.86 -8.60 -3.95
C PRO A 47 27.53 -7.29 -3.47
N LEU A 48 27.28 -6.83 -2.23
CA LEU A 48 27.80 -5.54 -1.72
C LEU A 48 29.02 -5.69 -0.79
N SER A 49 30.05 -6.41 -1.22
CA SER A 49 31.18 -6.81 -0.37
C SER A 49 32.39 -5.85 -0.43
N ARG A 50 32.50 -4.91 0.53
CA ARG A 50 33.80 -4.35 0.97
C ARG A 50 33.97 -4.53 2.49
N ILE A 51 35.03 -5.25 2.89
CA ILE A 51 35.40 -5.53 4.29
C ILE A 51 35.95 -4.26 4.93
N LEU A 52 35.73 -4.07 6.25
CA LEU A 52 36.43 -3.03 7.02
C LEU A 52 37.84 -3.55 7.30
N ILE A 53 38.69 -3.57 6.28
CA ILE A 53 40.13 -3.76 6.45
C ILE A 53 40.66 -2.35 6.66
N LEU A 54 41.06 -2.03 7.89
CA LEU A 54 41.88 -0.84 8.11
C LEU A 54 43.22 -1.10 7.42
N PRO A 55 43.68 -0.24 6.48
CA PRO A 55 44.96 -0.45 5.82
C PRO A 55 46.11 -0.52 6.84
N GLY A 56 46.92 -1.57 6.79
CA GLY A 56 48.14 -1.70 7.60
C GLY A 56 48.02 -2.45 8.92
N LYS A 57 46.96 -3.24 9.14
CA LYS A 57 46.79 -4.12 10.31
C LYS A 57 46.78 -5.59 9.88
N GLU A 58 47.32 -6.49 10.70
CA GLU A 58 47.21 -7.95 10.53
C GLU A 58 45.98 -8.50 11.28
N HIS A 59 45.55 -9.72 10.94
CA HIS A 59 44.52 -10.44 11.70
C HIS A 59 45.02 -10.84 13.09
N GLY A 60 44.21 -10.66 14.13
CA GLY A 60 44.61 -10.90 15.53
C GLY A 60 43.46 -11.31 16.45
N ALA A 61 43.79 -11.66 17.71
CA ALA A 61 42.80 -11.99 18.73
C ALA A 61 42.00 -10.75 19.17
N PRO A 62 40.76 -10.87 19.69
CA PRO A 62 39.91 -9.71 20.02
C PRO A 62 40.50 -8.73 21.04
N ASP A 63 41.45 -9.20 21.84
CA ASP A 63 42.20 -8.47 22.85
C ASP A 63 43.55 -7.92 22.34
N ASP A 64 43.99 -8.30 21.13
CA ASP A 64 45.24 -7.80 20.56
C ASP A 64 45.12 -6.31 20.16
N ALA A 65 46.15 -5.53 20.48
CA ALA A 65 46.25 -4.11 20.14
C ALA A 65 46.45 -3.86 18.64
N ASP A 66 46.94 -4.87 17.92
CA ASP A 66 47.17 -4.86 16.47
C ASP A 66 46.31 -5.93 15.81
N ARG A 67 45.06 -5.58 15.49
CA ARG A 67 44.09 -6.45 14.81
C ARG A 67 43.20 -5.67 13.85
N HIS A 68 42.43 -6.36 13.01
CA HIS A 68 41.32 -5.69 12.36
C HIS A 68 40.24 -5.40 13.40
N ALA A 69 39.59 -4.22 13.31
CA ALA A 69 38.37 -3.93 14.08
C ALA A 69 37.25 -4.96 13.81
N GLY A 70 37.42 -5.82 12.80
CA GLY A 70 36.56 -6.95 12.55
C GLY A 70 36.78 -8.16 13.43
N ASP A 71 37.95 -8.40 14.03
CA ASP A 71 38.32 -9.73 14.51
C ASP A 71 37.76 -10.02 15.91
N LEU A 72 36.55 -10.59 15.97
CA LEU A 72 35.79 -10.90 17.18
C LEU A 72 36.10 -12.29 17.79
N GLY A 73 37.01 -13.05 17.17
CA GLY A 73 37.49 -14.33 17.71
C GLY A 73 36.46 -15.46 17.64
N ASN A 74 36.69 -16.52 18.42
CA ASN A 74 35.92 -17.75 18.44
C ASN A 74 34.74 -17.71 19.44
N VAL A 75 33.55 -18.16 19.03
CA VAL A 75 32.33 -18.26 19.85
C VAL A 75 32.04 -19.73 20.15
N THR A 76 31.82 -20.10 21.41
CA THR A 76 31.47 -21.47 21.83
C THR A 76 29.99 -21.58 22.21
N ALA A 77 29.35 -22.71 21.87
CA ALA A 77 28.03 -23.07 22.39
C ALA A 77 28.19 -23.84 23.72
N GLY A 78 27.44 -23.48 24.77
CA GLY A 78 27.57 -24.06 26.10
C GLY A 78 27.05 -25.51 26.22
N GLU A 79 27.57 -26.26 27.20
CA GLU A 79 27.29 -27.70 27.43
C GLU A 79 25.96 -27.99 28.18
N ASP A 80 25.20 -26.98 28.60
CA ASP A 80 24.09 -27.17 29.56
C ASP A 80 22.71 -27.55 28.97
N ASP A 81 22.59 -27.76 27.66
CA ASP A 81 21.34 -28.25 27.07
C ASP A 81 21.40 -29.76 26.81
N LYS A 82 20.71 -30.53 27.65
CA LYS A 82 20.58 -31.99 27.58
C LYS A 82 20.32 -32.48 26.15
N LEU A 83 21.24 -33.31 25.65
CA LEU A 83 21.13 -34.02 24.38
C LEU A 83 19.88 -34.92 24.34
N ASP A 84 18.95 -34.60 23.45
CA ASP A 84 18.07 -35.59 22.82
C ASP A 84 18.28 -35.48 21.30
N LEU A 85 18.36 -36.63 20.61
CA LEU A 85 18.84 -36.80 19.22
C LEU A 85 17.94 -36.16 18.12
N ARG A 86 17.09 -35.19 18.49
CA ARG A 86 16.27 -34.34 17.62
C ARG A 86 16.21 -32.87 18.07
N SER A 87 17.04 -32.45 19.03
CA SER A 87 16.92 -31.14 19.66
C SER A 87 17.91 -30.11 19.09
N LEU A 88 17.39 -28.91 18.83
CA LEU A 88 18.10 -27.73 18.36
C LEU A 88 19.17 -27.29 19.39
N CYS A 89 20.41 -27.04 18.96
CA CYS A 89 21.39 -26.34 19.80
C CYS A 89 21.14 -24.83 19.75
N THR A 90 20.82 -24.23 20.90
CA THR A 90 20.66 -22.78 21.08
C THR A 90 21.80 -22.22 21.93
N GLY A 91 22.73 -21.50 21.30
CA GLY A 91 23.80 -20.79 22.01
C GLY A 91 23.56 -19.28 22.02
N THR A 92 23.48 -18.68 23.21
CA THR A 92 23.52 -17.21 23.37
C THR A 92 24.94 -16.81 23.73
N PHE A 93 25.51 -15.84 23.01
CA PHE A 93 26.84 -15.29 23.30
C PHE A 93 26.78 -13.77 23.40
N SER A 94 27.64 -13.20 24.25
CA SER A 94 27.84 -11.76 24.37
C SER A 94 29.30 -11.46 24.10
N ILE A 95 29.57 -10.51 23.20
CA ILE A 95 30.93 -10.10 22.80
C ILE A 95 31.04 -8.60 23.03
N THR A 96 32.08 -8.19 23.75
CA THR A 96 32.40 -6.77 23.98
C THR A 96 33.63 -6.39 23.19
N ASP A 97 33.53 -5.32 22.39
CA ASP A 97 34.61 -4.83 21.53
C ASP A 97 34.78 -3.31 21.70
N SER A 98 36.04 -2.85 21.73
CA SER A 98 36.43 -1.44 21.95
C SER A 98 36.98 -0.75 20.71
N GLN A 99 37.23 -1.47 19.61
CA GLN A 99 37.82 -0.94 18.38
C GLN A 99 36.76 -0.75 17.27
N ILE A 100 35.58 -1.35 17.40
CA ILE A 100 34.48 -1.20 16.46
C ILE A 100 33.74 0.13 16.67
N PRO A 101 33.74 1.06 15.69
CA PRO A 101 32.98 2.29 15.82
C PRO A 101 31.48 2.04 15.58
N LEU A 102 30.64 2.70 16.38
CA LEU A 102 29.18 2.69 16.24
C LEU A 102 28.64 3.84 15.37
N SER A 103 29.49 4.79 15.00
CA SER A 103 29.14 5.97 14.20
C SER A 103 30.23 6.32 13.18
N GLY A 104 29.92 7.21 12.22
CA GLY A 104 30.85 7.63 11.17
C GLY A 104 30.98 6.64 9.99
N PRO A 105 31.85 6.95 9.01
CA PRO A 105 31.96 6.22 7.74
C PRO A 105 32.44 4.77 7.89
N ASN A 106 32.97 4.39 9.06
CA ASN A 106 33.42 3.04 9.38
C ASN A 106 32.48 2.30 10.36
N SER A 107 31.29 2.85 10.66
CA SER A 107 30.33 2.24 11.59
C SER A 107 29.95 0.81 11.23
N ILE A 108 29.80 -0.06 12.24
CA ILE A 108 29.29 -1.43 12.08
C ILE A 108 27.76 -1.48 11.84
N ILE A 109 27.04 -0.42 12.17
CA ILE A 109 25.57 -0.37 12.03
C ILE A 109 25.20 -0.42 10.53
N GLY A 110 24.32 -1.36 10.15
CA GLY A 110 23.91 -1.58 8.75
C GLY A 110 24.91 -2.39 7.91
N ARG A 111 25.91 -3.04 8.54
CA ARG A 111 26.86 -3.93 7.85
C ARG A 111 26.74 -5.35 8.37
N ALA A 112 26.90 -6.34 7.49
CA ALA A 112 26.88 -7.74 7.91
C ALA A 112 28.09 -8.14 8.79
N VAL A 113 27.80 -8.97 9.80
CA VAL A 113 28.73 -9.82 10.55
C VAL A 113 28.79 -11.17 9.85
N VAL A 114 30.01 -11.65 9.58
CA VAL A 114 30.23 -12.92 8.90
C VAL A 114 30.70 -13.95 9.91
N VAL A 115 30.10 -15.15 9.86
CA VAL A 115 30.52 -16.32 10.63
C VAL A 115 31.22 -17.34 9.74
N HIS A 116 32.39 -17.76 10.19
CA HIS A 116 33.26 -18.73 9.53
C HIS A 116 33.03 -20.16 10.03
N ALA A 117 33.43 -21.13 9.20
CA ALA A 117 33.19 -22.56 9.42
C ALA A 117 34.12 -23.19 10.46
N ASP A 118 35.39 -22.79 10.41
CA ASP A 118 36.47 -23.47 11.11
C ASP A 118 37.00 -22.53 12.21
N PRO A 119 37.60 -23.09 13.29
CA PRO A 119 38.18 -22.28 14.36
C PRO A 119 39.20 -21.27 13.83
N ASP A 120 39.07 -20.04 14.32
CA ASP A 120 40.04 -18.98 14.07
C ASP A 120 41.31 -19.26 14.89
N ASP A 121 42.45 -19.30 14.22
CA ASP A 121 43.76 -19.46 14.87
C ASP A 121 44.32 -18.15 15.46
N LEU A 122 43.54 -17.08 15.38
CA LEU A 122 43.81 -15.73 15.90
C LEU A 122 45.09 -15.12 15.33
N GLY A 123 45.52 -15.56 14.14
CA GLY A 123 46.75 -15.10 13.51
C GLY A 123 48.01 -15.80 14.04
N LYS A 124 47.85 -16.76 14.97
CA LYS A 124 48.93 -17.40 15.72
C LYS A 124 49.22 -18.84 15.24
N GLY A 125 48.46 -19.34 14.27
CA GLY A 125 48.54 -20.73 13.79
C GLY A 125 49.68 -21.06 12.81
N GLY A 126 50.48 -20.07 12.38
CA GLY A 126 51.64 -20.30 11.51
C GLY A 126 51.31 -20.70 10.06
N HIS A 127 50.05 -20.62 9.64
CA HIS A 127 49.61 -20.86 8.27
C HIS A 127 49.69 -19.56 7.45
N GLU A 128 49.84 -19.66 6.11
CA GLU A 128 49.93 -18.50 5.22
C GLU A 128 48.68 -17.59 5.31
N LEU A 129 47.53 -18.18 5.64
CA LEU A 129 46.27 -17.47 5.84
C LEU A 129 46.02 -17.01 7.28
N SER A 130 46.87 -17.34 8.26
CA SER A 130 46.68 -16.94 9.66
C SER A 130 46.66 -15.41 9.80
N LYS A 131 47.66 -14.73 9.23
CA LYS A 131 47.79 -13.26 9.30
C LYS A 131 46.76 -12.47 8.50
N THR A 132 46.03 -13.13 7.60
CA THR A 132 45.04 -12.46 6.72
C THR A 132 43.61 -12.78 7.11
N THR A 133 43.32 -14.03 7.47
CA THR A 133 41.95 -14.50 7.73
C THR A 133 41.86 -15.45 8.91
N GLY A 134 42.88 -15.56 9.77
CA GLY A 134 42.87 -16.43 10.95
C GLY A 134 42.69 -17.92 10.61
N ASN A 135 42.96 -18.30 9.35
CA ASN A 135 42.76 -19.65 8.83
C ASN A 135 41.36 -20.28 9.08
N ALA A 136 40.31 -19.46 9.25
CA ALA A 136 38.98 -19.91 9.67
C ALA A 136 38.10 -20.53 8.54
N GLY A 137 38.70 -20.90 7.41
CA GLY A 137 37.98 -21.49 6.27
C GLY A 137 36.94 -20.58 5.61
N GLY A 138 36.00 -21.19 4.86
CA GLY A 138 35.00 -20.49 4.04
C GLY A 138 33.90 -19.79 4.85
N ARG A 139 33.35 -18.69 4.30
CA ARG A 139 32.24 -17.93 4.91
C ARG A 139 30.94 -18.74 4.83
N ARG A 140 30.25 -18.98 5.96
CA ARG A 140 29.00 -19.77 5.96
C ARG A 140 27.74 -18.92 6.15
N ILE A 141 27.80 -17.81 6.88
CA ILE A 141 26.61 -16.96 7.18
C ILE A 141 26.99 -15.48 7.22
N ALA A 142 26.06 -14.62 6.78
CA ALA A 142 26.09 -13.18 7.00
C ALA A 142 24.83 -12.74 7.77
N CYS A 143 24.98 -12.11 8.94
CA CYS A 143 23.88 -11.53 9.73
C CYS A 143 24.05 -10.02 9.82
N GLU A 144 22.98 -9.25 9.60
CA GLU A 144 23.01 -7.78 9.73
C GLU A 144 22.62 -7.36 11.16
N PRO A 145 23.48 -6.66 11.92
CA PRO A 145 23.12 -6.04 13.19
C PRO A 145 22.10 -4.94 12.93
N SER A 146 20.90 -5.11 13.48
CA SER A 146 19.86 -4.08 13.44
C SER A 146 19.88 -3.31 14.75
N TYR A 147 20.11 -2.00 14.68
CA TYR A 147 19.88 -1.13 15.82
C TYR A 147 18.37 -0.90 15.98
N GLN A 148 17.70 -1.80 16.70
CA GLN A 148 16.40 -1.48 17.28
C GLN A 148 16.66 -0.60 18.49
N ILE A 149 16.73 0.72 18.26
CA ILE A 149 16.31 1.63 19.30
C ILE A 149 14.88 1.18 19.63
N GLN A 150 14.61 0.86 20.89
CA GLN A 150 13.27 1.00 21.45
C GLN A 150 12.88 2.48 21.29
N ARG A 151 12.62 2.91 20.05
CA ARG A 151 12.21 4.26 19.74
C ARG A 151 10.79 4.28 20.27
N GLY A 152 10.54 5.09 21.29
CA GLY A 152 9.29 5.84 21.30
C GLY A 152 9.25 6.63 20.00
N ARG A 153 8.86 5.99 18.88
CA ARG A 153 8.55 6.69 17.64
C ARG A 153 7.34 7.53 18.02
N GLY A 154 7.56 8.84 18.18
CA GLY A 154 6.48 9.78 18.37
C GLY A 154 5.43 9.55 17.29
N MET A 155 4.16 9.64 17.68
CA MET A 155 3.03 9.54 16.76
C MET A 155 3.25 10.50 15.57
N THR A 156 3.08 10.02 14.33
CA THR A 156 3.13 10.87 13.14
C THR A 156 2.14 12.02 13.30
N LEU A 157 2.62 13.23 13.08
CA LEU A 157 1.81 14.44 13.25
C LEU A 157 0.90 14.67 12.04
N LEU A 158 -0.30 15.17 12.30
CA LEU A 158 -1.26 15.62 11.29
C LEU A 158 -1.21 17.14 11.18
N CYS A 159 -0.66 17.62 10.07
CA CYS A 159 -0.58 19.03 9.75
C CYS A 159 -1.68 19.44 8.79
N VAL A 160 -2.35 20.55 9.08
CA VAL A 160 -3.35 21.14 8.18
C VAL A 160 -2.78 22.38 7.50
N PRO A 161 -2.64 22.38 6.16
CA PRO A 161 -2.18 23.56 5.45
C PRO A 161 -3.30 24.60 5.33
N LEU A 162 -2.99 25.84 5.69
CA LEU A 162 -3.91 26.98 5.63
C LEU A 162 -3.52 27.89 4.47
N VAL A 163 -4.37 27.93 3.43
CA VAL A 163 -4.14 28.69 2.18
C VAL A 163 -5.08 29.90 2.04
N ALA A 164 -5.58 30.41 3.16
CA ALA A 164 -6.47 31.55 3.20
C ALA A 164 -5.81 32.83 2.66
N LYS A 165 -6.63 33.74 2.10
CA LYS A 165 -6.15 35.00 1.49
C LYS A 165 -5.99 36.16 2.49
N THR A 166 -6.58 36.05 3.68
CA THR A 166 -6.52 37.06 4.75
C THR A 166 -6.13 36.45 6.10
N VAL A 167 -5.61 37.29 7.00
CA VAL A 167 -5.17 36.88 8.35
C VAL A 167 -6.35 36.42 9.21
N GLU A 168 -7.50 37.09 9.08
CA GLU A 168 -8.72 36.76 9.81
C GLU A 168 -9.22 35.36 9.43
N GLN A 169 -9.26 35.06 8.13
CA GLN A 169 -9.67 33.75 7.63
C GLN A 169 -8.65 32.67 7.99
N MET A 170 -7.35 32.99 7.95
CA MET A 170 -6.30 32.03 8.36
C MET A 170 -6.41 31.68 9.86
N THR A 171 -6.74 32.66 10.70
CA THR A 171 -6.99 32.45 12.13
C THR A 171 -8.24 31.61 12.37
N ALA A 172 -9.33 31.88 11.66
CA ALA A 172 -10.55 31.08 11.71
C ALA A 172 -10.31 29.63 11.25
N ASP A 173 -9.57 29.44 10.15
CA ASP A 173 -9.19 28.13 9.63
C ASP A 173 -8.28 27.37 10.62
N MET A 174 -7.41 28.06 11.37
CA MET A 174 -6.60 27.46 12.43
C MET A 174 -7.46 26.90 13.58
N ALA A 175 -8.49 27.65 14.00
CA ALA A 175 -9.44 27.16 15.00
C ALA A 175 -10.24 25.96 14.48
N ALA A 176 -10.65 25.99 13.20
CA ALA A 176 -11.31 24.85 12.54
C ALA A 176 -10.40 23.61 12.45
N ALA A 177 -9.09 23.80 12.22
CA ALA A 177 -8.11 22.72 12.20
C ALA A 177 -8.00 22.03 13.56
N LYS A 178 -7.98 22.80 14.66
CA LYS A 178 -8.02 22.24 16.02
C LYS A 178 -9.30 21.47 16.29
N ALA A 179 -10.46 22.04 15.96
CA ALA A 179 -11.73 21.36 16.12
C ALA A 179 -11.81 20.04 15.31
N SER A 180 -11.07 19.97 14.20
CA SER A 180 -10.97 18.78 13.35
C SER A 180 -9.91 17.77 13.79
N GLY A 181 -9.18 18.01 14.89
CA GLY A 181 -8.20 17.06 15.45
C GLY A 181 -6.79 17.14 14.86
N ALA A 182 -6.40 18.28 14.30
CA ALA A 182 -5.03 18.51 13.82
C ALA A 182 -4.02 18.62 14.98
N ASP A 183 -2.80 18.16 14.75
CA ASP A 183 -1.70 18.31 15.72
C ASP A 183 -0.98 19.65 15.55
N LEU A 184 -0.96 20.19 14.33
CA LEU A 184 -0.37 21.48 13.98
C LEU A 184 -0.97 22.04 12.68
N VAL A 185 -0.65 23.30 12.38
CA VAL A 185 -1.03 23.94 11.11
C VAL A 185 0.19 24.42 10.33
N GLU A 186 0.11 24.38 9.00
CA GLU A 186 1.06 25.04 8.10
C GLU A 186 0.47 26.36 7.61
N LEU A 187 1.04 27.47 8.05
CA LEU A 187 0.70 28.81 7.61
C LEU A 187 1.40 29.09 6.27
N ARG A 188 0.66 28.93 5.17
CA ARG A 188 1.12 29.28 3.82
C ARG A 188 1.00 30.79 3.61
N VAL A 189 1.90 31.55 4.20
CA VAL A 189 1.88 33.02 4.13
C VAL A 189 2.10 33.54 2.71
N ASP A 190 2.62 32.71 1.79
CA ASP A 190 2.64 33.02 0.36
C ASP A 190 1.24 33.19 -0.26
N HIS A 191 0.20 32.59 0.33
CA HIS A 191 -1.18 32.72 -0.18
C HIS A 191 -1.90 34.00 0.26
N LEU A 192 -1.38 34.72 1.25
CA LEU A 192 -1.98 35.96 1.73
C LEU A 192 -1.81 37.07 0.68
N SER A 193 -2.92 37.74 0.32
CA SER A 193 -2.91 38.71 -0.80
C SER A 193 -2.10 39.99 -0.53
N ALA A 194 -1.90 40.38 0.74
CA ALA A 194 -1.19 41.59 1.14
C ALA A 194 -0.37 41.36 2.42
N PHE A 195 0.50 40.35 2.39
CA PHE A 195 1.30 39.95 3.55
C PHE A 195 2.37 40.99 3.91
N LEU A 196 2.28 41.49 5.14
CA LEU A 196 3.27 42.36 5.78
C LEU A 196 3.83 41.65 7.01
N PRO A 197 5.05 41.05 6.94
CA PRO A 197 5.59 40.19 8.00
C PRO A 197 5.53 40.81 9.40
N GLY A 198 5.91 42.09 9.54
CA GLY A 198 5.93 42.79 10.82
C GLY A 198 4.56 43.08 11.44
N ARG A 199 3.49 43.07 10.64
CA ARG A 199 2.11 43.28 11.11
C ARG A 199 1.37 41.95 11.29
N ASP A 200 1.50 41.06 10.31
CA ASP A 200 0.63 39.89 10.18
C ASP A 200 1.13 38.69 10.99
N LEU A 201 2.46 38.47 11.09
CA LEU A 201 3.01 37.36 11.89
C LEU A 201 2.69 37.48 13.39
N PRO A 202 2.78 38.67 14.04
CA PRO A 202 2.35 38.80 15.43
C PRO A 202 0.88 38.41 15.63
N LEU A 203 0.00 38.76 14.70
CA LEU A 203 -1.43 38.41 14.78
C LEU A 203 -1.65 36.91 14.64
N LEU A 204 -0.93 36.25 13.73
CA LEU A 204 -1.04 34.81 13.49
C LEU A 204 -0.43 33.95 14.62
N LEU A 205 0.60 34.46 15.32
CA LEU A 205 1.39 33.65 16.27
C LEU A 205 1.05 33.87 17.75
N ARG A 206 0.47 35.03 18.14
CA ARG A 206 0.30 35.40 19.56
C ARG A 206 -0.66 34.50 20.35
N ASP A 207 -1.83 34.21 19.77
CA ASP A 207 -2.93 33.49 20.46
C ASP A 207 -3.32 32.21 19.70
N ARG A 208 -2.31 31.51 19.15
CA ARG A 208 -2.55 30.36 18.28
C ARG A 208 -3.03 29.13 19.06
N PRO A 209 -4.13 28.47 18.66
CA PRO A 209 -4.66 27.29 19.34
C PRO A 209 -3.85 26.00 19.12
N LEU A 210 -2.96 25.97 18.12
CA LEU A 210 -2.11 24.84 17.73
C LEU A 210 -0.69 25.29 17.42
N PRO A 211 0.31 24.38 17.49
CA PRO A 211 1.64 24.63 16.95
C PRO A 211 1.61 25.10 15.50
N ALA A 212 2.49 26.03 15.15
CA ALA A 212 2.54 26.65 13.83
C ALA A 212 3.84 26.32 13.10
N LEU A 213 3.68 25.76 11.89
CA LEU A 213 4.69 25.69 10.86
C LEU A 213 4.50 26.88 9.91
N VAL A 214 5.48 27.78 9.83
CA VAL A 214 5.42 28.92 8.91
C VAL A 214 6.17 28.58 7.62
N THR A 215 5.47 28.67 6.49
CA THR A 215 6.00 28.37 5.16
C THR A 215 5.78 29.58 4.26
N TYR A 216 6.87 30.19 3.76
CA TYR A 216 6.82 31.29 2.80
C TYR A 216 7.39 30.82 1.45
N ARG A 217 6.58 30.05 0.70
CA ARG A 217 7.04 29.30 -0.48
C ARG A 217 7.19 30.21 -1.72
N PRO A 218 8.35 30.24 -2.39
CA PRO A 218 8.57 31.01 -3.62
C PRO A 218 8.02 30.30 -4.87
N LYS A 219 7.75 31.06 -5.94
CA LYS A 219 7.28 30.54 -7.23
C LYS A 219 8.20 29.48 -7.85
N TRP A 220 9.52 29.63 -7.68
CA TRP A 220 10.49 28.66 -8.20
C TRP A 220 10.43 27.30 -7.49
N GLU A 221 9.78 27.21 -6.33
CA GLU A 221 9.50 25.97 -5.60
C GLU A 221 7.97 25.74 -5.48
N GLY A 222 7.18 26.20 -6.45
CA GLY A 222 5.74 25.94 -6.54
C GLY A 222 4.85 26.65 -5.51
N GLY A 223 5.33 27.73 -4.91
CA GLY A 223 4.53 28.65 -4.10
C GLY A 223 4.04 29.88 -4.87
N GLU A 224 3.46 30.84 -4.15
CA GLU A 224 2.92 32.07 -4.73
C GLU A 224 3.85 33.29 -4.56
N TYR A 225 4.88 33.20 -3.72
CA TYR A 225 5.76 34.34 -3.46
C TYR A 225 6.67 34.68 -4.65
N GLU A 226 6.69 35.96 -5.00
CA GLU A 226 7.57 36.55 -6.00
C GLU A 226 8.28 37.75 -5.38
N GLY A 227 9.62 37.75 -5.42
CA GLY A 227 10.42 38.79 -4.80
C GLY A 227 11.83 38.33 -4.42
N ASP A 228 12.48 39.13 -3.58
CA ASP A 228 13.84 38.91 -3.12
C ASP A 228 13.91 37.90 -1.96
N ASP A 229 14.77 36.88 -2.10
CA ASP A 229 14.91 35.83 -1.09
C ASP A 229 15.39 36.37 0.26
N LYS A 230 16.19 37.46 0.32
CA LYS A 230 16.65 37.99 1.63
C LYS A 230 15.47 38.52 2.44
N ARG A 231 14.56 39.27 1.82
CA ARG A 231 13.33 39.76 2.50
C ARG A 231 12.45 38.61 2.97
N ARG A 232 12.34 37.55 2.16
CA ARG A 232 11.58 36.34 2.48
C ARG A 232 12.17 35.59 3.67
N LEU A 233 13.49 35.36 3.66
CA LEU A 233 14.21 34.72 4.75
C LEU A 233 14.14 35.55 6.04
N GLU A 234 14.20 36.87 5.94
CA GLU A 234 14.02 37.76 7.10
C GLU A 234 12.62 37.65 7.71
N ALA A 235 11.57 37.47 6.90
CA ALA A 235 10.22 37.20 7.39
C ALA A 235 10.14 35.86 8.14
N LEU A 236 10.84 34.82 7.66
CA LEU A 236 10.92 33.51 8.33
C LEU A 236 11.73 33.59 9.64
N ARG A 237 12.81 34.39 9.66
CA ARG A 237 13.57 34.69 10.88
C ARG A 237 12.70 35.40 11.92
N LEU A 238 11.91 36.39 11.48
CA LEU A 238 10.95 37.07 12.34
C LEU A 238 9.88 36.12 12.88
N ALA A 239 9.38 35.17 12.07
CA ALA A 239 8.44 34.15 12.54
C ALA A 239 9.04 33.28 13.65
N MET A 240 10.32 32.89 13.53
CA MET A 240 11.05 32.20 14.59
C MET A 240 11.16 33.04 15.87
N GLU A 241 11.51 34.32 15.76
CA GLU A 241 11.62 35.23 16.92
C GLU A 241 10.28 35.48 17.62
N LEU A 242 9.18 35.53 16.86
CA LEU A 242 7.82 35.62 17.37
C LEU A 242 7.29 34.27 17.90
N GLY A 243 8.14 33.26 17.95
CA GLY A 243 7.89 31.99 18.62
C GLY A 243 7.13 30.98 17.77
N ALA A 244 7.28 30.96 16.44
CA ALA A 244 6.82 29.82 15.63
C ALA A 244 7.49 28.51 16.09
N ASP A 245 6.78 27.39 16.03
CA ASP A 245 7.33 26.08 16.42
C ASP A 245 8.22 25.50 15.31
N TYR A 246 7.85 25.77 14.06
CA TYR A 246 8.58 25.33 12.88
C TYR A 246 8.62 26.41 11.82
N VAL A 247 9.68 26.41 11.03
CA VAL A 247 9.78 27.12 9.75
C VAL A 247 10.23 26.15 8.68
N ASP A 248 9.65 26.27 7.49
CA ASP A 248 10.07 25.55 6.28
C ASP A 248 10.93 26.45 5.39
N VAL A 249 12.16 26.01 5.10
CA VAL A 249 13.09 26.66 4.16
C VAL A 249 13.47 25.69 3.06
N GLU A 250 13.49 26.16 1.81
CA GLU A 250 13.87 25.36 0.67
C GLU A 250 15.39 25.10 0.65
N LEU A 251 15.79 23.87 0.30
CA LEU A 251 17.19 23.41 0.30
C LEU A 251 18.15 24.37 -0.39
N LYS A 252 17.73 24.98 -1.51
CA LYS A 252 18.57 25.90 -2.31
C LYS A 252 19.09 27.10 -1.51
N VAL A 253 18.34 27.57 -0.52
CA VAL A 253 18.69 28.75 0.31
C VAL A 253 18.84 28.39 1.80
N ALA A 254 18.88 27.10 2.13
CA ALA A 254 18.91 26.63 3.50
C ALA A 254 20.19 27.08 4.23
N GLU A 255 21.35 27.01 3.58
CA GLU A 255 22.61 27.46 4.18
C GLU A 255 22.62 28.97 4.49
N ASP A 256 22.01 29.80 3.64
CA ASP A 256 21.88 31.23 3.89
C ASP A 256 21.02 31.51 5.11
N PHE A 257 19.90 30.78 5.26
CA PHE A 257 19.04 30.90 6.43
C PHE A 257 19.72 30.41 7.71
N VAL A 258 20.43 29.28 7.65
CA VAL A 258 21.17 28.75 8.81
C VAL A 258 22.23 29.76 9.28
N ARG A 259 22.97 30.38 8.35
CA ARG A 259 23.89 31.49 8.68
C ARG A 259 23.18 32.69 9.31
N LEU A 260 21.96 33.00 8.87
CA LEU A 260 21.18 34.13 9.38
C LEU A 260 20.70 33.93 10.83
N ILE A 261 20.37 32.68 11.20
CA ILE A 261 19.86 32.31 12.53
C ILE A 261 20.95 31.76 13.47
N ASP A 262 22.20 31.76 13.05
CA ASP A 262 23.30 31.19 13.84
C ASP A 262 23.37 31.84 15.24
N GLY A 263 23.43 31.00 16.27
CA GLY A 263 23.38 31.40 17.68
C GLY A 263 22.06 32.02 18.18
N LYS A 264 21.02 32.11 17.34
CA LYS A 264 19.72 32.75 17.67
C LYS A 264 18.55 31.79 17.75
N LYS A 265 18.78 30.50 17.50
CA LYS A 265 17.75 29.47 17.43
C LYS A 265 17.16 29.17 18.83
N PRO A 266 15.85 29.38 19.07
CA PRO A 266 15.21 29.01 20.33
C PRO A 266 15.19 27.49 20.55
N GLU A 267 15.21 27.02 21.81
CA GLU A 267 15.19 25.57 22.13
C GLU A 267 13.95 24.83 21.60
N ASN A 268 12.78 25.50 21.62
CA ASN A 268 11.50 24.90 21.19
C ASN A 268 11.23 25.04 19.69
N PHE A 269 12.20 25.52 18.90
CA PHE A 269 12.04 25.74 17.46
C PHE A 269 12.76 24.66 16.66
N LYS A 270 12.12 24.18 15.58
CA LYS A 270 12.71 23.23 14.63
C LYS A 270 12.69 23.77 13.19
N LEU A 271 13.84 23.70 12.54
CA LEU A 271 14.01 24.02 11.13
C LEU A 271 13.68 22.80 10.26
N ILE A 272 12.66 22.94 9.43
CA ILE A 272 12.37 22.00 8.34
C ILE A 272 13.08 22.52 7.09
N VAL A 273 13.91 21.68 6.48
CA VAL A 273 14.47 21.99 5.15
C VAL A 273 13.83 21.07 4.11
N SER A 274 13.29 21.68 3.06
CA SER A 274 12.45 21.00 2.09
C SER A 274 13.02 20.99 0.67
N SER A 275 12.66 19.95 -0.08
CA SER A 275 12.90 19.84 -1.52
C SER A 275 11.66 19.26 -2.21
N HIS A 276 11.25 19.90 -3.31
CA HIS A 276 10.08 19.49 -4.08
C HIS A 276 10.50 19.04 -5.49
N ASN A 277 10.00 17.90 -5.92
CA ASN A 277 10.14 17.39 -7.28
C ASN A 277 8.77 17.22 -7.91
N TYR A 278 8.40 18.16 -8.77
CA TYR A 278 7.08 18.19 -9.41
C TYR A 278 6.97 17.24 -10.61
N GLN A 279 8.09 16.70 -11.11
CA GLN A 279 8.12 15.90 -12.34
C GLN A 279 7.98 14.40 -12.05
N LYS A 280 8.74 13.88 -11.08
CA LYS A 280 8.78 12.44 -10.78
C LYS A 280 9.32 12.14 -9.38
N THR A 281 9.32 10.87 -9.03
CA THR A 281 10.07 10.36 -7.87
C THR A 281 11.41 9.79 -8.33
N PRO A 282 12.56 10.32 -7.89
CA PRO A 282 13.88 9.78 -8.23
C PRO A 282 14.12 8.35 -7.71
N SER A 283 15.29 7.78 -8.02
CA SER A 283 15.74 6.50 -7.42
C SER A 283 16.00 6.67 -5.91
N SER A 284 16.00 5.55 -5.17
CA SER A 284 16.32 5.55 -3.75
C SER A 284 17.72 6.09 -3.45
N GLU A 285 18.69 5.87 -4.34
CA GLU A 285 20.04 6.45 -4.24
C GLU A 285 20.02 7.98 -4.31
N VAL A 286 19.31 8.55 -5.29
CA VAL A 286 19.20 10.02 -5.43
C VAL A 286 18.42 10.61 -4.26
N LEU A 287 17.36 9.94 -3.80
CA LEU A 287 16.63 10.36 -2.60
C LEU A 287 17.52 10.30 -1.35
N GLY A 288 18.35 9.26 -1.20
CA GLY A 288 19.31 9.14 -0.10
C GLY A 288 20.37 10.26 -0.12
N SER A 289 20.91 10.58 -1.29
CA SER A 289 21.82 11.73 -1.46
C SER A 289 21.14 13.06 -1.13
N LEU A 290 19.85 13.21 -1.47
CA LEU A 290 19.06 14.39 -1.13
C LEU A 290 18.83 14.49 0.39
N VAL A 291 18.55 13.38 1.07
CA VAL A 291 18.49 13.35 2.54
C VAL A 291 19.81 13.83 3.14
N ALA A 292 20.94 13.31 2.65
CA ALA A 292 22.26 13.72 3.14
C ALA A 292 22.56 15.21 2.90
N ALA A 293 22.18 15.75 1.74
CA ALA A 293 22.34 17.17 1.42
C ALA A 293 21.50 18.06 2.34
N ILE A 294 20.25 17.67 2.62
CA ILE A 294 19.37 18.38 3.54
C ILE A 294 19.89 18.32 4.99
N GLN A 295 20.44 17.17 5.41
CA GLN A 295 21.06 17.06 6.73
C GLN A 295 22.30 17.96 6.86
N ALA A 296 23.13 17.99 5.81
CA ALA A 296 24.36 18.79 5.79
C ALA A 296 24.08 20.31 5.87
N SER A 297 22.88 20.76 5.46
CA SER A 297 22.51 22.18 5.59
C SER A 297 22.15 22.60 7.02
N GLY A 298 22.13 21.69 8.00
CA GLY A 298 21.77 21.99 9.39
C GLY A 298 20.27 21.86 9.71
N ALA A 299 19.52 21.10 8.90
CA ALA A 299 18.10 20.85 9.14
C ALA A 299 17.86 19.97 10.38
N ASP A 300 16.83 20.28 11.17
CA ASP A 300 16.35 19.38 12.23
C ASP A 300 15.45 18.28 11.67
N ILE A 301 14.71 18.62 10.61
CA ILE A 301 13.73 17.75 9.96
C ILE A 301 13.94 17.83 8.45
N VAL A 302 14.09 16.67 7.82
CA VAL A 302 14.21 16.53 6.36
C VAL A 302 12.82 16.49 5.74
N LYS A 303 12.53 17.31 4.73
CA LYS A 303 11.26 17.23 3.98
C LYS A 303 11.53 17.00 2.49
N ILE A 304 11.01 15.89 1.96
CA ILE A 304 11.10 15.56 0.54
C ILE A 304 9.69 15.27 0.01
N ALA A 305 9.27 16.05 -0.98
CA ALA A 305 8.00 15.87 -1.67
C ALA A 305 8.25 15.60 -3.16
N THR A 306 7.87 14.43 -3.66
CA THR A 306 8.04 14.06 -5.08
C THR A 306 6.69 13.86 -5.78
N THR A 307 6.66 13.66 -7.10
CA THR A 307 5.42 13.34 -7.84
C THR A 307 5.37 11.86 -8.20
N ALA A 308 4.21 11.22 -8.01
CA ALA A 308 3.97 9.86 -8.48
C ALA A 308 3.61 9.84 -9.97
N VAL A 309 4.48 9.24 -10.76
CA VAL A 309 4.17 8.80 -12.14
C VAL A 309 3.54 7.41 -12.11
N SER A 310 3.98 6.57 -11.17
CA SER A 310 3.41 5.25 -10.86
C SER A 310 3.17 5.12 -9.36
N VAL A 311 2.21 4.29 -8.92
CA VAL A 311 2.06 3.94 -7.50
C VAL A 311 3.33 3.31 -6.91
N MET A 312 4.14 2.69 -7.77
CA MET A 312 5.44 2.10 -7.41
C MET A 312 6.43 3.14 -6.87
N ASP A 313 6.26 4.41 -7.22
CA ASP A 313 7.11 5.49 -6.76
C ASP A 313 7.07 5.68 -5.25
N VAL A 314 5.93 5.35 -4.64
CA VAL A 314 5.76 5.42 -3.18
C VAL A 314 6.70 4.45 -2.46
N THR A 315 7.00 3.29 -3.05
CA THR A 315 7.89 2.29 -2.43
C THR A 315 9.31 2.81 -2.23
N ARG A 316 9.80 3.65 -3.15
CA ARG A 316 11.12 4.28 -3.05
C ARG A 316 11.16 5.30 -1.92
N MET A 317 10.07 6.05 -1.72
CA MET A 317 9.95 6.97 -0.58
C MET A 317 9.91 6.21 0.75
N PHE A 318 9.15 5.11 0.83
CA PHE A 318 9.11 4.26 2.03
C PHE A 318 10.45 3.65 2.38
N GLN A 319 11.20 3.18 1.38
CA GLN A 319 12.55 2.66 1.60
C GLN A 319 13.44 3.72 2.28
N VAL A 320 13.41 4.95 1.80
CA VAL A 320 14.20 6.05 2.37
C VAL A 320 13.72 6.42 3.77
N LEU A 321 12.40 6.49 4.00
CA LEU A 321 11.83 6.77 5.31
C LEU A 321 12.24 5.76 6.38
N VAL A 322 12.21 4.46 6.06
CA VAL A 322 12.56 3.38 7.00
C VAL A 322 14.03 3.44 7.42
N HIS A 323 14.91 3.83 6.50
CA HIS A 323 16.35 3.92 6.75
C HIS A 323 16.81 5.30 7.25
N CYS A 324 15.96 6.32 7.21
CA CYS A 324 16.30 7.66 7.64
C CYS A 324 16.45 7.72 9.17
N GLN A 325 17.63 8.13 9.62
CA GLN A 325 17.94 8.18 11.05
C GLN A 325 17.48 9.48 11.72
N VAL A 326 17.20 10.52 10.92
CA VAL A 326 16.67 11.82 11.36
C VAL A 326 15.16 11.90 11.11
N PRO A 327 14.43 12.78 11.82
CA PRO A 327 13.04 13.08 11.51
C PRO A 327 12.86 13.45 10.04
N MET A 328 11.95 12.75 9.35
CA MET A 328 11.74 12.93 7.91
C MET A 328 10.26 13.00 7.55
N ILE A 329 9.91 13.99 6.73
CA ILE A 329 8.62 14.16 6.06
C ILE A 329 8.82 13.71 4.61
N GLY A 330 8.44 12.47 4.30
CA GLY A 330 8.56 11.89 2.97
C GLY A 330 7.18 11.72 2.33
N LEU A 331 6.88 12.46 1.27
CA LEU A 331 5.56 12.49 0.64
C LEU A 331 5.66 12.36 -0.87
N VAL A 332 4.65 11.73 -1.45
CA VAL A 332 4.50 11.60 -2.90
C VAL A 332 3.16 12.22 -3.31
N MET A 333 3.21 13.20 -4.19
CA MET A 333 2.10 13.99 -4.71
C MET A 333 1.35 13.25 -5.82
N GLY A 334 0.11 13.68 -6.05
CA GLY A 334 -0.79 13.10 -7.05
C GLY A 334 -1.64 11.95 -6.49
N GLU A 335 -2.65 11.54 -7.26
CA GLU A 335 -3.59 10.48 -6.87
C GLU A 335 -2.87 9.15 -6.58
N ARG A 336 -1.89 8.79 -7.43
CA ARG A 336 -1.04 7.61 -7.26
C ARG A 336 -0.16 7.66 -6.00
N GLY A 337 0.05 8.85 -5.43
CA GLY A 337 0.87 9.10 -4.24
C GLY A 337 0.11 9.01 -2.91
N LEU A 338 -1.23 8.83 -2.92
CA LEU A 338 -2.07 8.80 -1.71
C LEU A 338 -1.54 7.85 -0.63
N LEU A 339 -1.03 6.69 -1.06
CA LEU A 339 -0.45 5.67 -0.18
C LEU A 339 0.63 6.23 0.75
N SER A 340 1.48 7.15 0.24
CA SER A 340 2.54 7.80 1.03
C SER A 340 2.00 8.66 2.18
N ARG A 341 0.80 9.23 2.00
CA ARG A 341 0.18 10.13 2.98
C ARG A 341 -0.53 9.36 4.08
N VAL A 342 -1.13 8.21 3.74
CA VAL A 342 -1.89 7.35 4.67
C VAL A 342 -0.95 6.46 5.49
N LEU A 343 0.03 5.82 4.86
CA LEU A 343 0.95 4.88 5.54
C LEU A 343 2.19 5.56 6.15
N CYS A 344 2.19 6.88 6.23
CA CYS A 344 3.26 7.65 6.86
C CYS A 344 3.65 7.11 8.26
N PRO A 345 2.70 6.78 9.17
CA PRO A 345 3.04 6.21 10.48
C PRO A 345 3.75 4.86 10.42
N LYS A 346 3.30 3.97 9.52
CA LYS A 346 3.87 2.63 9.36
C LYS A 346 5.34 2.67 8.98
N TYR A 347 5.71 3.57 8.07
CA TYR A 347 7.08 3.69 7.57
C TYR A 347 7.94 4.70 8.33
N GLY A 348 7.42 5.32 9.39
CA GLY A 348 8.18 6.19 10.29
C GLY A 348 8.29 7.64 9.83
N GLY A 349 7.38 8.12 8.99
CA GLY A 349 7.34 9.53 8.62
C GLY A 349 6.90 10.41 9.80
N TYR A 350 7.57 11.56 9.93
CA TYR A 350 7.39 12.50 11.04
C TYR A 350 6.01 13.18 11.00
N LEU A 351 5.53 13.52 9.81
CA LEU A 351 4.32 14.31 9.61
C LEU A 351 3.68 13.99 8.26
N THR A 352 2.36 14.04 8.21
CA THR A 352 1.57 14.02 6.96
C THR A 352 0.60 15.20 6.93
N PHE A 353 0.10 15.53 5.74
CA PHE A 353 -0.78 16.69 5.53
C PHE A 353 -2.21 16.24 5.21
N GLY A 354 -3.19 16.85 5.89
CA GLY A 354 -4.61 16.68 5.61
C GLY A 354 -5.30 18.03 5.45
N THR A 355 -6.19 18.17 4.47
CA THR A 355 -6.90 19.45 4.23
C THR A 355 -8.09 19.62 5.18
N LEU A 356 -8.52 20.86 5.41
CA LEU A 356 -9.78 21.14 6.15
C LEU A 356 -11.03 20.66 5.39
N GLY A 357 -10.97 20.69 4.06
CA GLY A 357 -12.10 20.34 3.20
C GLY A 357 -11.67 20.29 1.74
N GLU A 358 -12.64 19.98 0.87
CA GLU A 358 -12.43 20.00 -0.58
C GLU A 358 -12.10 21.42 -1.06
N GLY A 359 -11.23 21.52 -2.08
CA GLY A 359 -10.77 22.81 -2.61
C GLY A 359 -9.74 23.57 -1.75
N LYS A 360 -9.46 23.12 -0.52
CA LYS A 360 -8.44 23.71 0.38
C LYS A 360 -7.10 22.97 0.35
N ALA A 361 -6.79 22.26 -0.74
CA ALA A 361 -5.54 21.53 -0.88
C ALA A 361 -4.38 22.47 -1.22
N SER A 362 -3.25 22.29 -0.53
CA SER A 362 -1.99 23.00 -0.83
C SER A 362 -1.10 22.22 -1.82
N ALA A 363 -1.39 20.93 -2.03
CA ALA A 363 -0.70 20.08 -2.99
C ALA A 363 -1.64 18.99 -3.56
N PRO A 364 -1.40 18.51 -4.80
CA PRO A 364 -2.22 17.45 -5.40
C PRO A 364 -2.23 16.14 -4.59
N GLY A 365 -3.42 15.54 -4.47
CA GLY A 365 -3.63 14.24 -3.83
C GLY A 365 -3.68 14.26 -2.30
N GLN A 366 -3.89 15.43 -1.67
CA GLN A 366 -4.09 15.50 -0.22
C GLN A 366 -5.50 15.03 0.17
N PRO A 367 -5.63 14.03 1.07
CA PRO A 367 -6.91 13.70 1.70
C PRO A 367 -7.30 14.78 2.72
N THR A 368 -8.57 14.80 3.11
CA THR A 368 -9.00 15.67 4.23
C THR A 368 -8.51 15.11 5.57
N ILE A 369 -8.37 15.97 6.58
CA ILE A 369 -8.03 15.52 7.94
C ILE A 369 -9.06 14.53 8.49
N SER A 370 -10.35 14.77 8.20
CA SER A 370 -11.44 13.87 8.57
C SER A 370 -11.27 12.49 7.92
N GLN A 371 -10.87 12.43 6.65
CA GLN A 371 -10.57 11.16 5.99
C GLN A 371 -9.38 10.44 6.64
N LEU A 372 -8.30 11.15 6.96
CA LEU A 372 -7.14 10.54 7.64
C LEU A 372 -7.51 9.98 9.01
N LEU A 373 -8.23 10.74 9.83
CA LEU A 373 -8.59 10.37 11.20
C LEU A 373 -9.68 9.29 11.27
N HIS A 374 -10.75 9.44 10.50
CA HIS A 374 -11.96 8.65 10.69
C HIS A 374 -12.19 7.59 9.62
N LEU A 375 -11.66 7.78 8.41
CA LEU A 375 -11.81 6.80 7.33
C LEU A 375 -10.60 5.88 7.21
N TYR A 376 -9.37 6.41 7.28
CA TYR A 376 -8.15 5.62 7.26
C TYR A 376 -7.65 5.23 8.65
N ASN A 377 -8.29 5.74 9.71
CA ASN A 377 -7.93 5.46 11.10
C ASN A 377 -6.43 5.66 11.38
N ILE A 378 -5.83 6.76 10.86
CA ILE A 378 -4.37 6.94 10.85
C ILE A 378 -3.70 6.83 12.22
N ARG A 379 -4.42 7.12 13.30
CA ARG A 379 -3.94 6.99 14.69
C ARG A 379 -3.75 5.54 15.15
N GLN A 380 -4.38 4.59 14.47
CA GLN A 380 -4.25 3.15 14.72
C GLN A 380 -3.17 2.52 13.85
N ILE A 381 -2.66 3.24 12.84
CA ILE A 381 -1.63 2.71 11.95
C ILE A 381 -0.29 2.73 12.68
N GLY A 382 0.26 1.54 12.90
CA GLY A 382 1.59 1.30 13.44
C GLY A 382 2.52 0.60 12.44
N ALA A 383 3.71 0.23 12.90
CA ALA A 383 4.71 -0.47 12.10
C ALA A 383 4.21 -1.85 11.64
N ASP A 384 3.40 -2.54 12.46
CA ASP A 384 2.89 -3.89 12.20
C ASP A 384 1.54 -3.91 11.46
N THR A 385 0.90 -2.74 11.30
CA THR A 385 -0.39 -2.62 10.63
C THR A 385 -0.32 -3.19 9.22
N LYS A 386 -1.29 -4.05 8.92
CA LYS A 386 -1.36 -4.78 7.66
C LYS A 386 -1.93 -3.91 6.54
N LEU A 387 -1.28 -3.94 5.38
CA LEU A 387 -1.79 -3.25 4.19
C LEU A 387 -2.79 -4.13 3.44
N THR A 388 -3.97 -3.57 3.17
CA THR A 388 -4.96 -4.09 2.23
C THR A 388 -5.40 -2.97 1.28
N GLY A 389 -5.99 -3.32 0.14
CA GLY A 389 -6.47 -2.27 -0.75
C GLY A 389 -7.18 -2.74 -2.00
N LEU A 390 -7.80 -1.78 -2.69
CA LEU A 390 -8.45 -1.99 -3.97
C LEU A 390 -7.51 -1.63 -5.11
N ILE A 391 -7.09 -2.62 -5.88
CA ILE A 391 -6.39 -2.45 -7.14
C ILE A 391 -7.40 -2.15 -8.27
N GLY A 392 -7.14 -1.09 -9.02
CA GLY A 392 -7.86 -0.79 -10.24
C GLY A 392 -7.33 0.43 -10.96
N ASN A 393 -7.93 0.73 -12.10
CA ASN A 393 -7.73 1.96 -12.85
C ASN A 393 -9.03 2.23 -13.65
N PRO A 394 -9.86 3.23 -13.30
CA PRO A 394 -9.72 4.16 -12.17
C PRO A 394 -10.11 3.53 -10.81
N VAL A 395 -9.71 4.16 -9.70
CA VAL A 395 -10.10 3.77 -8.32
C VAL A 395 -10.92 4.81 -7.58
N THR A 396 -10.99 6.05 -8.07
CA THR A 396 -11.56 7.22 -7.38
C THR A 396 -13.03 7.05 -7.01
N GLN A 397 -13.80 6.27 -7.79
CA GLN A 397 -15.23 6.05 -7.56
C GLN A 397 -15.53 4.96 -6.53
N THR A 398 -14.54 4.20 -6.08
CA THR A 398 -14.80 3.09 -5.15
C THR A 398 -15.12 3.59 -3.74
N LYS A 399 -16.06 2.92 -3.08
CA LYS A 399 -16.36 3.14 -1.65
C LYS A 399 -15.81 2.03 -0.75
N SER A 400 -14.98 1.13 -1.31
CA SER A 400 -14.49 -0.07 -0.61
C SER A 400 -13.70 0.23 0.66
N HIS A 401 -12.87 1.27 0.61
CA HIS A 401 -12.05 1.70 1.73
C HIS A 401 -12.88 2.25 2.91
N ILE A 402 -14.12 2.69 2.68
CA ILE A 402 -14.97 3.22 3.76
C ILE A 402 -15.41 2.09 4.69
N PHE A 403 -16.07 1.08 4.14
CA PHE A 403 -16.64 0.02 4.97
C PHE A 403 -15.61 -1.03 5.40
N HIS A 404 -14.53 -1.27 4.64
CA HIS A 404 -13.48 -2.20 5.11
C HIS A 404 -12.72 -1.62 6.30
N ASN A 405 -12.35 -0.33 6.28
CA ASN A 405 -11.68 0.30 7.43
C ASN A 405 -12.58 0.37 8.66
N ALA A 406 -13.89 0.62 8.48
CA ALA A 406 -14.85 0.54 9.57
C ALA A 406 -14.93 -0.89 10.12
N ALA A 407 -15.06 -1.90 9.25
CA ALA A 407 -15.12 -3.30 9.66
C ALA A 407 -13.84 -3.77 10.37
N PHE A 408 -12.65 -3.36 9.91
CA PHE A 408 -11.39 -3.67 10.58
C PHE A 408 -11.33 -3.06 11.98
N LYS A 409 -11.74 -1.80 12.11
CA LYS A 409 -11.82 -1.12 13.40
C LYS A 409 -12.80 -1.80 14.36
N SER A 410 -14.00 -2.13 13.91
CA SER A 410 -15.02 -2.81 14.73
C SER A 410 -14.61 -4.23 15.13
N ALA A 411 -13.88 -4.94 14.27
CA ALA A 411 -13.37 -6.28 14.56
C ALA A 411 -12.03 -6.27 15.34
N GLY A 412 -11.44 -5.10 15.60
CA GLY A 412 -10.13 -4.98 16.24
C GLY A 412 -8.99 -5.59 15.41
N PHE A 413 -9.14 -5.65 14.08
CA PHE A 413 -8.13 -6.19 13.17
C PHE A 413 -7.18 -5.07 12.72
N ASP A 414 -5.89 -5.19 13.03
CA ASP A 414 -4.87 -4.19 12.71
C ASP A 414 -4.52 -4.19 11.21
N ALA A 415 -5.38 -3.56 10.42
CA ALA A 415 -5.19 -3.37 8.99
C ALA A 415 -5.79 -2.05 8.50
N VAL A 416 -5.26 -1.58 7.38
CA VAL A 416 -5.77 -0.42 6.65
C VAL A 416 -6.08 -0.80 5.21
N TYR A 417 -7.21 -0.31 4.70
CA TYR A 417 -7.69 -0.49 3.34
C TYR A 417 -7.57 0.81 2.55
N VAL A 418 -6.84 0.79 1.44
CA VAL A 418 -6.60 1.98 0.60
C VAL A 418 -6.95 1.74 -0.88
N PRO A 419 -7.38 2.79 -1.63
CA PRO A 419 -7.48 2.69 -3.08
C PRO A 419 -6.09 2.74 -3.72
N LEU A 420 -5.81 1.81 -4.63
CA LEU A 420 -4.52 1.61 -5.28
C LEU A 420 -4.68 1.72 -6.80
N LEU A 421 -4.28 2.87 -7.34
CA LEU A 421 -4.23 3.12 -8.78
C LEU A 421 -3.01 2.42 -9.38
N VAL A 422 -3.19 1.17 -9.85
CA VAL A 422 -2.09 0.31 -10.32
C VAL A 422 -2.17 0.18 -11.84
N ASP A 423 -1.06 0.53 -12.51
CA ASP A 423 -0.94 0.38 -13.95
C ASP A 423 -0.39 -1.02 -14.33
N ASP A 424 0.62 -1.54 -13.59
CA ASP A 424 1.17 -2.89 -13.77
C ASP A 424 1.05 -3.74 -12.49
N LEU A 425 0.24 -4.80 -12.56
CA LEU A 425 -0.05 -5.66 -11.42
C LEU A 425 1.17 -6.49 -10.98
N THR A 426 1.96 -6.98 -11.93
CA THR A 426 3.08 -7.88 -11.62
C THR A 426 4.15 -7.16 -10.80
N SER A 427 4.57 -5.98 -11.25
CA SER A 427 5.53 -5.15 -10.51
C SER A 427 4.97 -4.74 -9.15
N PHE A 428 3.68 -4.43 -9.08
CA PHE A 428 3.02 -4.07 -7.83
C PHE A 428 3.09 -5.21 -6.80
N LEU A 429 2.66 -6.42 -7.16
CA LEU A 429 2.71 -7.57 -6.25
C LEU A 429 4.15 -7.88 -5.82
N HIS A 430 5.12 -7.77 -6.72
CA HIS A 430 6.54 -7.99 -6.41
C HIS A 430 7.06 -6.95 -5.38
N ALA A 431 6.75 -5.67 -5.54
CA ALA A 431 7.23 -4.66 -4.59
C ALA A 431 6.51 -4.67 -3.24
N PHE A 432 5.27 -5.16 -3.19
CA PHE A 432 4.52 -5.35 -1.95
C PHE A 432 4.56 -6.79 -1.44
N SER A 433 5.59 -7.56 -1.80
CA SER A 433 5.81 -8.94 -1.32
C SER A 433 6.28 -9.03 0.14
N SER A 434 6.46 -7.90 0.82
CA SER A 434 6.88 -7.86 2.23
C SER A 434 5.84 -8.50 3.16
N PRO A 435 6.27 -9.01 4.35
CA PRO A 435 5.38 -9.65 5.33
C PRO A 435 4.18 -8.80 5.78
N ASP A 436 4.33 -7.48 5.67
CA ASP A 436 3.39 -6.45 6.09
C ASP A 436 2.11 -6.35 5.24
N SER A 437 2.05 -7.07 4.11
CA SER A 437 0.90 -7.08 3.21
C SER A 437 0.04 -8.31 3.46
N VAL A 438 -1.29 -8.14 3.63
CA VAL A 438 -2.21 -9.26 3.86
C VAL A 438 -2.94 -9.69 2.61
N GLY A 439 -3.35 -8.75 1.75
CA GLY A 439 -4.10 -9.08 0.55
C GLY A 439 -4.61 -7.86 -0.19
N PHE A 440 -4.92 -8.04 -1.46
CA PHE A 440 -5.40 -7.00 -2.35
C PHE A 440 -6.67 -7.45 -3.07
N ARG A 441 -7.58 -6.53 -3.38
CA ARG A 441 -8.82 -6.82 -4.10
C ARG A 441 -8.85 -6.09 -5.43
N PHE A 442 -9.50 -6.62 -6.46
CA PHE A 442 -9.85 -5.87 -7.67
C PHE A 442 -11.23 -5.25 -7.63
N GLY A 443 -11.35 -4.00 -8.09
CA GLY A 443 -12.64 -3.33 -8.26
C GLY A 443 -13.56 -4.05 -9.24
N TRP A 444 -14.88 -3.95 -9.00
CA TRP A 444 -15.90 -4.40 -9.96
C TRP A 444 -15.69 -3.75 -11.35
N ASN A 445 -15.35 -2.46 -11.37
CA ASN A 445 -15.12 -1.64 -12.56
C ASN A 445 -13.75 -1.88 -13.23
N ALA A 446 -12.88 -2.75 -12.67
CA ALA A 446 -11.60 -3.12 -13.28
C ALA A 446 -11.74 -3.91 -14.60
N GLN A 447 -12.98 -4.06 -15.10
CA GLN A 447 -13.30 -4.69 -16.38
C GLN A 447 -13.15 -3.73 -17.57
N ASN A 448 -13.07 -2.41 -17.35
CA ASN A 448 -13.26 -1.43 -18.43
C ASN A 448 -12.06 -0.58 -18.86
N CYS A 449 -10.88 -0.67 -18.23
CA CYS A 449 -9.71 0.10 -18.70
C CYS A 449 -8.42 -0.72 -18.63
N THR A 450 -7.75 -0.80 -19.79
CA THR A 450 -6.42 -1.39 -20.10
C THR A 450 -6.06 -2.69 -19.37
N MET A 451 -6.36 -3.79 -20.08
CA MET A 451 -6.29 -5.21 -19.69
C MET A 451 -6.98 -5.55 -18.35
N PRO A 452 -8.01 -6.41 -18.35
CA PRO A 452 -8.85 -6.59 -17.17
C PRO A 452 -8.05 -7.27 -16.06
N HIS A 453 -7.70 -6.52 -15.02
CA HIS A 453 -6.80 -6.98 -13.96
C HIS A 453 -7.27 -8.29 -13.31
N LYS A 454 -8.57 -8.60 -13.31
CA LYS A 454 -9.12 -9.87 -12.79
C LYS A 454 -8.63 -11.11 -13.55
N GLU A 455 -8.44 -11.02 -14.87
CA GLU A 455 -7.95 -12.15 -15.67
C GLU A 455 -6.42 -12.24 -15.61
N ILE A 456 -5.73 -11.09 -15.61
CA ILE A 456 -4.27 -11.03 -15.44
C ILE A 456 -3.87 -11.56 -14.06
N ALA A 457 -4.66 -11.26 -13.02
CA ALA A 457 -4.41 -11.72 -11.66
C ALA A 457 -4.31 -13.24 -11.55
N VAL A 458 -5.03 -14.00 -12.38
CA VAL A 458 -4.89 -15.47 -12.44
C VAL A 458 -3.46 -15.88 -12.79
N ARG A 459 -2.77 -15.11 -13.64
CA ARG A 459 -1.39 -15.37 -14.08
C ARG A 459 -0.35 -14.77 -13.14
N CYS A 460 -0.70 -13.69 -12.43
CA CYS A 460 0.22 -13.00 -11.50
C CYS A 460 0.23 -13.61 -10.09
N CYS A 461 -0.78 -14.38 -9.70
CA CYS A 461 -0.77 -15.06 -8.41
C CYS A 461 0.13 -16.31 -8.47
N ASP A 462 0.86 -16.57 -7.39
CA ASP A 462 1.70 -17.77 -7.27
C ASP A 462 0.85 -19.05 -7.18
N ALA A 463 -0.35 -18.95 -6.62
CA ALA A 463 -1.34 -20.01 -6.59
C ALA A 463 -2.74 -19.42 -6.82
N VAL A 464 -3.66 -20.23 -7.32
CA VAL A 464 -5.05 -19.81 -7.55
C VAL A 464 -5.96 -20.89 -6.97
N ASP A 465 -6.95 -20.46 -6.19
CA ASP A 465 -8.00 -21.30 -5.66
C ASP A 465 -8.69 -22.11 -6.78
N PRO A 466 -9.05 -23.39 -6.57
CA PRO A 466 -9.65 -24.22 -7.61
C PRO A 466 -10.88 -23.58 -8.28
N ILE A 467 -11.74 -22.90 -7.50
CA ILE A 467 -12.93 -22.24 -8.04
C ILE A 467 -12.51 -21.02 -8.88
N ALA A 468 -11.61 -20.18 -8.36
CA ALA A 468 -11.10 -19.01 -9.10
C ALA A 468 -10.38 -19.42 -10.41
N LYS A 469 -9.68 -20.56 -10.40
CA LYS A 469 -9.01 -21.14 -11.57
C LYS A 469 -10.01 -21.63 -12.61
N SER A 470 -11.08 -22.31 -12.17
CA SER A 470 -12.18 -22.75 -13.03
C SER A 470 -12.95 -21.58 -13.65
N ILE A 471 -13.15 -20.50 -12.88
CA ILE A 471 -13.74 -19.25 -13.39
C ILE A 471 -12.82 -18.55 -14.38
N GLY A 472 -11.50 -18.67 -14.22
CA GLY A 472 -10.52 -17.93 -15.02
C GLY A 472 -10.53 -16.43 -14.71
N ALA A 473 -10.88 -16.05 -13.48
CA ALA A 473 -10.82 -14.68 -12.97
C ALA A 473 -10.64 -14.64 -11.44
N VAL A 474 -9.76 -13.75 -10.97
CA VAL A 474 -9.48 -13.49 -9.55
C VAL A 474 -9.95 -12.08 -9.20
N ASN A 475 -10.78 -11.93 -8.18
CA ASN A 475 -11.19 -10.62 -7.65
C ASN A 475 -10.52 -10.31 -6.29
N THR A 476 -9.90 -11.29 -5.65
CA THR A 476 -9.33 -11.20 -4.30
C THR A 476 -7.99 -11.94 -4.28
N ILE A 477 -6.92 -11.28 -3.86
CA ILE A 477 -5.59 -11.85 -3.69
C ILE A 477 -5.27 -11.85 -2.20
N ILE A 478 -4.86 -12.98 -1.65
CA ILE A 478 -4.43 -13.11 -0.26
C ILE A 478 -2.95 -13.49 -0.24
N ARG A 479 -2.15 -12.79 0.55
CA ARG A 479 -0.79 -13.21 0.84
C ARG A 479 -0.85 -14.23 1.97
N ARG A 480 -0.60 -15.49 1.65
CA ARG A 480 -0.72 -16.57 2.62
C ARG A 480 0.40 -16.44 3.68
N PRO A 481 0.05 -16.40 4.99
CA PRO A 481 1.04 -16.18 6.04
C PRO A 481 2.11 -17.28 6.13
N SER A 482 1.80 -18.52 5.76
CA SER A 482 2.70 -19.67 5.93
C SER A 482 3.89 -19.67 4.99
N ASP A 483 3.72 -19.22 3.74
CA ASP A 483 4.74 -19.28 2.68
C ASP A 483 4.99 -17.92 1.99
N GLY A 484 4.21 -16.89 2.35
CA GLY A 484 4.30 -15.57 1.75
C GLY A 484 3.80 -15.48 0.30
N ARG A 485 3.21 -16.56 -0.24
CA ARG A 485 2.74 -16.62 -1.62
C ARG A 485 1.40 -15.89 -1.81
N PHE A 486 1.24 -15.24 -2.96
CA PHE A 486 -0.03 -14.65 -3.35
C PHE A 486 -0.97 -15.70 -3.91
N VAL A 487 -2.11 -15.88 -3.24
CA VAL A 487 -3.18 -16.81 -3.61
C VAL A 487 -4.38 -16.04 -4.14
N GLY A 488 -4.78 -16.33 -5.37
CA GLY A 488 -5.94 -15.73 -6.02
C GLY A 488 -7.24 -16.47 -5.69
N HIS A 489 -8.26 -15.73 -5.26
CA HIS A 489 -9.62 -16.18 -4.95
C HIS A 489 -10.66 -15.38 -5.75
N ASN A 490 -11.88 -15.92 -5.81
CA ASN A 490 -13.03 -15.26 -6.41
C ASN A 490 -14.20 -15.26 -5.42
N THR A 491 -14.71 -14.07 -5.05
CA THR A 491 -15.91 -13.91 -4.21
C THR A 491 -17.11 -13.34 -4.98
N ASP A 492 -16.92 -12.99 -6.26
CA ASP A 492 -18.00 -12.43 -7.09
C ASP A 492 -19.09 -13.48 -7.35
N TYR A 493 -18.71 -14.73 -7.65
CA TYR A 493 -19.69 -15.79 -7.94
C TYR A 493 -20.64 -16.01 -6.75
N PHE A 494 -20.08 -16.10 -5.54
CA PHE A 494 -20.86 -16.28 -4.32
C PHE A 494 -21.76 -15.07 -4.06
N GLY A 495 -21.24 -13.86 -4.20
CA GLY A 495 -21.99 -12.63 -3.99
C GLY A 495 -23.20 -12.50 -4.91
N ALA A 496 -23.02 -12.80 -6.21
CA ALA A 496 -24.10 -12.69 -7.19
C ALA A 496 -25.14 -13.81 -7.04
N ILE A 497 -24.70 -15.07 -6.99
CA ILE A 497 -25.62 -16.21 -6.97
C ILE A 497 -26.44 -16.24 -5.68
N SER A 498 -25.83 -15.99 -4.52
CA SER A 498 -26.58 -15.95 -3.26
C SER A 498 -27.58 -14.79 -3.19
N ALA A 499 -27.28 -13.63 -3.81
CA ALA A 499 -28.24 -12.54 -3.91
C ALA A 499 -29.45 -12.91 -4.77
N ILE A 500 -29.23 -13.60 -5.89
CA ILE A 500 -30.29 -14.05 -6.79
C ILE A 500 -31.14 -15.16 -6.13
N GLU A 501 -30.49 -16.16 -5.52
CA GLU A 501 -31.18 -17.28 -4.85
C GLU A 501 -32.04 -16.79 -3.68
N ASP A 502 -31.55 -15.85 -2.87
CA ASP A 502 -32.30 -15.31 -1.73
C ASP A 502 -33.58 -14.58 -2.17
N GLU A 503 -33.48 -13.77 -3.25
CA GLU A 503 -34.64 -13.05 -3.77
C GLU A 503 -35.68 -13.99 -4.40
N LEU A 504 -35.24 -15.02 -5.14
CA LEU A 504 -36.15 -16.02 -5.71
C LEU A 504 -36.88 -16.83 -4.64
N ARG A 505 -36.21 -17.16 -3.53
CA ARG A 505 -36.85 -17.85 -2.41
C ARG A 505 -37.89 -16.96 -1.72
N GLY A 506 -37.54 -15.68 -1.52
CA GLY A 506 -38.43 -14.68 -0.93
C GLY A 506 -39.70 -14.44 -1.75
N SER A 507 -39.57 -14.31 -3.08
CA SER A 507 -40.71 -14.07 -3.97
C SER A 507 -41.63 -15.30 -4.14
N GLN A 508 -41.12 -16.51 -3.93
CA GLN A 508 -41.89 -17.75 -3.99
C GLN A 508 -42.50 -18.19 -2.65
N GLY A 509 -42.25 -17.45 -1.56
CA GLY A 509 -42.74 -17.81 -0.21
C GLY A 509 -42.13 -19.10 0.35
N LEU A 510 -41.02 -19.57 -0.22
CA LEU A 510 -40.32 -20.77 0.21
C LEU A 510 -39.51 -20.46 1.47
N GLY A 511 -39.78 -21.18 2.57
CA GLY A 511 -39.00 -21.08 3.80
C GLY A 511 -37.54 -21.50 3.60
N LYS A 512 -36.64 -21.05 4.49
CA LYS A 512 -35.21 -21.43 4.47
C LYS A 512 -34.95 -22.95 4.67
N GLU A 513 -35.99 -23.74 4.93
CA GLU A 513 -35.91 -25.13 5.38
C GLU A 513 -36.18 -26.19 4.27
N GLU A 514 -36.60 -25.81 3.05
CA GLU A 514 -36.65 -26.74 1.90
C GLU A 514 -35.29 -26.76 1.16
N GLU A 515 -34.43 -27.68 1.58
CA GLU A 515 -32.98 -27.65 1.34
C GLU A 515 -32.49 -28.56 0.19
N THR A 516 -33.35 -29.11 -0.68
CA THR A 516 -32.88 -30.16 -1.62
C THR A 516 -32.49 -29.67 -3.02
N ALA A 517 -32.94 -28.51 -3.50
CA ALA A 517 -32.58 -28.02 -4.84
C ALA A 517 -32.45 -26.48 -4.92
N SER A 518 -31.52 -26.01 -5.76
CA SER A 518 -31.36 -24.56 -6.05
C SER A 518 -32.56 -24.05 -6.87
N PRO A 519 -33.07 -22.84 -6.61
CA PRO A 519 -34.12 -22.23 -7.44
C PRO A 519 -33.65 -21.93 -8.88
N LEU A 520 -32.34 -22.01 -9.13
CA LEU A 520 -31.74 -21.83 -10.46
C LEU A 520 -31.72 -23.13 -11.28
N ALA A 521 -31.87 -24.29 -10.64
CA ALA A 521 -31.72 -25.59 -11.28
C ALA A 521 -32.74 -25.76 -12.43
N GLY A 522 -32.24 -26.12 -13.61
CA GLY A 522 -33.05 -26.35 -14.81
C GLY A 522 -33.51 -25.08 -15.55
N ARG A 523 -33.42 -23.89 -14.95
CA ARG A 523 -33.85 -22.63 -15.59
C ARG A 523 -32.81 -22.11 -16.59
N VAL A 524 -33.27 -21.42 -17.63
CA VAL A 524 -32.40 -20.66 -18.53
C VAL A 524 -31.92 -19.39 -17.83
N PHE A 525 -30.59 -19.28 -17.74
CA PHE A 525 -29.89 -18.17 -17.07
C PHE A 525 -29.06 -17.41 -18.10
N VAL A 526 -29.52 -16.21 -18.45
CA VAL A 526 -28.88 -15.34 -19.43
C VAL A 526 -27.90 -14.40 -18.72
N VAL A 527 -26.62 -14.48 -19.06
CA VAL A 527 -25.56 -13.58 -18.59
C VAL A 527 -25.19 -12.61 -19.70
N MET A 528 -25.38 -11.31 -19.48
CA MET A 528 -24.90 -10.26 -20.37
C MET A 528 -23.48 -9.83 -19.96
N GLY A 529 -22.53 -10.03 -20.87
CA GLY A 529 -21.12 -9.69 -20.68
C GLY A 529 -20.24 -10.90 -20.37
N ALA A 530 -19.09 -10.98 -21.06
CA ALA A 530 -18.12 -12.07 -20.91
C ALA A 530 -16.81 -11.62 -20.20
N GLY A 531 -16.88 -10.56 -19.38
CA GLY A 531 -15.78 -10.09 -18.54
C GLY A 531 -15.60 -10.93 -17.27
N GLY A 532 -14.64 -10.57 -16.41
CA GLY A 532 -14.35 -11.33 -15.18
C GLY A 532 -15.56 -11.53 -14.26
N ALA A 533 -16.49 -10.57 -14.23
CA ALA A 533 -17.78 -10.70 -13.57
C ALA A 533 -18.70 -11.74 -14.23
N GLY A 534 -18.88 -11.61 -15.55
CA GLY A 534 -19.69 -12.53 -16.33
C GLY A 534 -19.22 -13.96 -16.21
N LYS A 535 -17.88 -14.19 -16.20
CA LYS A 535 -17.30 -15.51 -15.92
C LYS A 535 -17.71 -16.05 -14.55
N ALA A 536 -17.65 -15.24 -13.51
CA ALA A 536 -17.99 -15.64 -12.15
C ALA A 536 -19.49 -15.97 -12.00
N ILE A 537 -20.37 -15.12 -12.56
CA ILE A 537 -21.82 -15.35 -12.54
C ILE A 537 -22.19 -16.59 -13.35
N ALA A 538 -21.65 -16.73 -14.57
CA ALA A 538 -21.90 -17.88 -15.43
C ALA A 538 -21.46 -19.21 -14.78
N TYR A 539 -20.27 -19.22 -14.18
CA TYR A 539 -19.78 -20.36 -13.41
C TYR A 539 -20.73 -20.68 -12.25
N GLY A 540 -21.07 -19.69 -11.44
CA GLY A 540 -21.96 -19.88 -10.29
C GLY A 540 -23.35 -20.40 -10.69
N ALA A 541 -23.93 -19.90 -11.78
CA ALA A 541 -25.21 -20.37 -12.30
C ALA A 541 -25.15 -21.84 -12.77
N LYS A 542 -24.07 -22.22 -13.46
CA LYS A 542 -23.81 -23.61 -13.87
C LYS A 542 -23.70 -24.55 -12.67
N GLU A 543 -22.93 -24.19 -11.65
CA GLU A 543 -22.76 -25.02 -10.44
C GLU A 543 -24.09 -25.23 -9.69
N LYS A 544 -25.05 -24.32 -9.86
CA LYS A 544 -26.42 -24.44 -9.34
C LYS A 544 -27.39 -25.20 -10.26
N GLY A 545 -26.90 -25.71 -11.39
CA GLY A 545 -27.69 -26.51 -12.34
C GLY A 545 -28.49 -25.71 -13.37
N ALA A 546 -28.19 -24.42 -13.57
CA ALA A 546 -28.86 -23.60 -14.57
C ALA A 546 -28.35 -23.88 -16.00
N ARG A 547 -29.21 -23.67 -16.99
CA ARG A 547 -28.85 -23.68 -18.42
C ARG A 547 -28.34 -22.30 -18.83
N VAL A 548 -27.01 -22.13 -18.84
CA VAL A 548 -26.39 -20.81 -19.02
C VAL A 548 -26.35 -20.38 -20.49
N VAL A 549 -26.73 -19.13 -20.74
CA VAL A 549 -26.61 -18.46 -22.04
C VAL A 549 -25.77 -17.20 -21.88
N ILE A 550 -24.71 -17.05 -22.66
CA ILE A 550 -23.80 -15.91 -22.62
C ILE A 550 -24.14 -14.96 -23.77
N ALA A 551 -24.74 -13.83 -23.45
CA ALA A 551 -24.97 -12.74 -24.39
C ALA A 551 -23.84 -11.72 -24.30
N ASN A 552 -23.18 -11.40 -25.42
CA ASN A 552 -22.13 -10.38 -25.41
C ASN A 552 -22.19 -9.52 -26.66
N ARG A 553 -21.62 -8.31 -26.57
CA ARG A 553 -21.65 -7.35 -27.69
C ARG A 553 -20.98 -7.94 -28.93
N THR A 554 -21.66 -7.87 -30.05
CA THR A 554 -21.10 -7.97 -31.40
C THR A 554 -21.06 -6.54 -31.91
N TYR A 555 -19.88 -5.95 -32.06
CA TYR A 555 -19.79 -4.67 -32.78
C TYR A 555 -20.07 -4.98 -34.26
N GLY A 556 -21.26 -4.62 -34.73
CA GLY A 556 -21.64 -4.69 -36.13
C GLY A 556 -20.81 -3.71 -36.96
N GLN A 557 -20.51 -4.08 -38.21
CA GLN A 557 -19.93 -3.15 -39.18
C GLN A 557 -20.91 -2.01 -39.44
N SER A 558 -20.65 -0.80 -38.93
CA SER A 558 -21.20 0.39 -39.57
C SER A 558 -20.45 0.60 -40.87
N SER A 559 -21.12 0.30 -41.98
CA SER A 559 -20.70 0.59 -43.34
C SER A 559 -20.50 2.10 -43.51
N SER A 560 -19.25 2.54 -43.50
CA SER A 560 -18.84 3.84 -44.03
C SER A 560 -17.45 3.67 -44.63
N SER A 561 -17.42 3.60 -45.95
CA SER A 561 -16.23 3.41 -46.78
C SER A 561 -15.28 4.59 -46.64
N SER A 562 -14.26 4.47 -45.79
CA SER A 562 -13.06 5.31 -45.85
C SER A 562 -11.84 4.50 -45.41
N SER A 563 -10.96 4.19 -46.37
CA SER A 563 -9.71 3.47 -46.15
C SER A 563 -8.75 4.31 -45.29
N SER A 564 -8.52 3.90 -44.05
CA SER A 564 -7.41 4.33 -43.20
C SER A 564 -7.14 3.28 -42.12
N SER A 565 -5.93 3.22 -41.57
CA SER A 565 -5.42 2.22 -40.60
C SER A 565 -6.28 1.96 -39.35
N PHE A 566 -7.36 2.72 -39.15
CA PHE A 566 -8.39 2.52 -38.12
C PHE A 566 -9.28 1.29 -38.35
N THR A 567 -9.44 0.81 -39.60
CA THR A 567 -10.34 -0.31 -39.92
C THR A 567 -9.83 -1.68 -39.42
N TRP A 568 -8.52 -1.84 -39.20
CA TRP A 568 -7.92 -3.09 -38.71
C TRP A 568 -8.11 -3.29 -37.19
N ILE A 569 -8.08 -2.20 -36.41
CA ILE A 569 -8.30 -2.23 -34.95
C ILE A 569 -9.75 -2.63 -34.63
N ILE A 570 -10.72 -2.10 -35.40
CA ILE A 570 -12.15 -2.43 -35.25
C ILE A 570 -12.44 -3.89 -35.62
N LYS A 571 -11.86 -4.41 -36.72
CA LYS A 571 -12.04 -5.84 -37.08
C LYS A 571 -11.48 -6.80 -36.02
N SER A 572 -10.35 -6.45 -35.40
CA SER A 572 -9.69 -7.27 -34.38
C SER A 572 -10.45 -7.28 -33.05
N SER A 573 -11.06 -6.15 -32.64
CA SER A 573 -11.85 -6.06 -31.40
C SER A 573 -13.23 -6.72 -31.51
N ASN A 574 -13.83 -6.74 -32.70
CA ASN A 574 -15.13 -7.39 -32.96
C ASN A 574 -15.01 -8.92 -32.90
N LEU A 575 -13.93 -9.47 -33.44
CA LEU A 575 -13.63 -10.91 -33.39
C LEU A 575 -13.38 -11.36 -31.94
N TRP A 576 -12.66 -10.54 -31.16
CA TRP A 576 -12.33 -10.81 -29.77
C TRP A 576 -13.53 -10.90 -28.83
N SER A 577 -14.57 -10.09 -29.03
CA SER A 577 -15.76 -10.05 -28.16
C SER A 577 -16.65 -11.28 -28.32
N THR A 578 -16.84 -11.75 -29.55
CA THR A 578 -17.63 -12.94 -29.88
C THR A 578 -16.90 -14.22 -29.47
N GLU A 579 -15.59 -14.27 -29.69
CA GLU A 579 -14.76 -15.41 -29.29
C GLU A 579 -14.76 -15.62 -27.77
N ARG A 580 -14.70 -14.52 -26.99
CA ARG A 580 -14.82 -14.57 -25.52
C ARG A 580 -16.13 -15.17 -25.04
N ALA A 581 -17.26 -14.81 -25.68
CA ALA A 581 -18.56 -15.33 -25.31
C ALA A 581 -18.67 -16.83 -25.61
N ARG A 582 -18.15 -17.27 -26.77
CA ARG A 582 -18.10 -18.68 -27.15
C ARG A 582 -17.20 -19.51 -26.23
N GLU A 583 -16.03 -19.00 -25.88
CA GLU A 583 -15.11 -19.66 -24.96
C GLU A 583 -15.73 -19.81 -23.57
N LEU A 584 -16.34 -18.74 -23.04
CA LEU A 584 -17.05 -18.83 -21.76
C LEU A 584 -18.22 -19.82 -21.82
N ALA A 585 -19.04 -19.76 -22.87
CA ALA A 585 -20.14 -20.69 -23.07
C ALA A 585 -19.66 -22.15 -23.09
N LYS A 586 -18.55 -22.43 -23.80
CA LYS A 586 -17.93 -23.77 -23.82
C LYS A 586 -17.46 -24.22 -22.44
N GLN A 587 -16.84 -23.33 -21.65
CA GLN A 587 -16.39 -23.63 -20.28
C GLN A 587 -17.54 -23.97 -19.33
N VAL A 588 -18.67 -23.31 -19.50
CA VAL A 588 -19.86 -23.56 -18.66
C VAL A 588 -20.81 -24.61 -19.24
N GLY A 589 -20.53 -25.15 -20.44
CA GLY A 589 -21.45 -26.07 -21.14
C GLY A 589 -22.75 -25.40 -21.59
N GLY A 590 -22.71 -24.09 -21.82
CA GLY A 590 -23.84 -23.25 -22.22
C GLY A 590 -23.82 -22.85 -23.70
N GLN A 591 -24.70 -21.91 -24.04
CA GLN A 591 -24.81 -21.34 -25.39
C GLN A 591 -24.26 -19.91 -25.42
N ALA A 592 -23.58 -19.52 -26.49
CA ALA A 592 -23.24 -18.13 -26.74
C ALA A 592 -24.24 -17.50 -27.71
N LEU A 593 -24.63 -16.26 -27.45
CA LEU A 593 -25.59 -15.49 -28.25
C LEU A 593 -25.05 -14.07 -28.51
N PRO A 594 -25.17 -13.55 -29.74
CA PRO A 594 -25.01 -12.13 -30.01
C PRO A 594 -25.99 -11.29 -29.19
N LEU A 595 -25.53 -10.18 -28.58
CA LEU A 595 -26.44 -9.30 -27.82
C LEU A 595 -27.61 -8.76 -28.66
N SER A 596 -27.40 -8.59 -29.98
CA SER A 596 -28.45 -8.18 -30.93
C SER A 596 -29.57 -9.21 -31.10
N GLU A 597 -29.30 -10.48 -30.85
CA GLU A 597 -30.28 -11.57 -30.95
C GLU A 597 -31.02 -11.79 -29.62
N LEU A 598 -30.52 -11.21 -28.52
CA LEU A 598 -31.08 -11.42 -27.19
C LEU A 598 -32.53 -10.91 -27.06
N GLU A 599 -32.90 -9.86 -27.80
CA GLU A 599 -34.27 -9.34 -27.77
C GLU A 599 -35.32 -10.35 -28.26
N ASN A 600 -34.94 -11.26 -29.14
CA ASN A 600 -35.82 -12.29 -29.72
C ASN A 600 -35.56 -13.68 -29.11
N PHE A 601 -34.72 -13.77 -28.08
CA PHE A 601 -34.34 -15.03 -27.46
C PHE A 601 -35.23 -15.30 -26.24
N HIS A 602 -36.22 -16.16 -26.42
CA HIS A 602 -37.17 -16.57 -25.37
C HIS A 602 -37.55 -18.06 -25.53
N PRO A 603 -36.60 -19.00 -25.32
CA PRO A 603 -36.88 -20.44 -25.44
C PRO A 603 -37.89 -20.94 -24.39
N GLU A 604 -38.05 -20.23 -23.28
CA GLU A 604 -39.00 -20.49 -22.19
C GLU A 604 -39.37 -19.19 -21.48
N ASP A 605 -40.47 -19.19 -20.74
CA ASP A 605 -40.83 -18.10 -19.83
C ASP A 605 -40.25 -18.33 -18.44
N GLY A 606 -40.06 -17.25 -17.68
CA GLY A 606 -39.52 -17.32 -16.31
C GLY A 606 -38.01 -17.47 -16.25
N MET A 607 -37.30 -17.06 -17.31
CA MET A 607 -35.84 -17.01 -17.38
C MET A 607 -35.24 -16.05 -16.35
N ILE A 608 -33.94 -16.13 -16.13
CA ILE A 608 -33.19 -15.20 -15.26
C ILE A 608 -32.22 -14.40 -16.10
N LEU A 609 -32.26 -13.08 -15.98
CA LEU A 609 -31.31 -12.17 -16.64
C LEU A 609 -30.30 -11.65 -15.64
N ALA A 610 -29.01 -11.67 -15.99
CA ALA A 610 -27.94 -11.11 -15.19
C ALA A 610 -27.06 -10.18 -16.04
N ASN A 611 -27.13 -8.87 -15.77
CA ASN A 611 -26.21 -7.91 -16.36
C ASN A 611 -24.87 -7.91 -15.60
N ALA A 612 -23.80 -8.32 -16.28
CA ALA A 612 -22.42 -8.25 -15.83
C ALA A 612 -21.60 -7.21 -16.62
N THR A 613 -22.25 -6.39 -17.44
CA THR A 613 -21.61 -5.30 -18.19
C THR A 613 -21.52 -4.02 -17.34
N SER A 614 -20.89 -2.98 -17.87
CA SER A 614 -20.88 -1.64 -17.29
C SER A 614 -22.01 -0.74 -17.80
N VAL A 615 -22.90 -1.25 -18.66
CA VAL A 615 -23.98 -0.44 -19.26
C VAL A 615 -24.95 -0.02 -18.16
N GLY A 616 -25.31 1.27 -18.11
CA GLY A 616 -26.15 1.84 -17.06
C GLY A 616 -25.37 2.37 -15.84
N MET A 617 -24.05 2.19 -15.78
CA MET A 617 -23.20 2.76 -14.75
C MET A 617 -22.97 4.26 -14.95
N GLN A 618 -22.84 5.04 -13.87
CA GLN A 618 -22.49 6.46 -13.96
C GLN A 618 -21.20 6.69 -14.79
N PRO A 619 -21.18 7.69 -15.69
CA PRO A 619 -22.22 8.71 -15.92
C PRO A 619 -23.36 8.29 -16.88
N ASN A 620 -23.27 7.12 -17.52
CA ASN A 620 -24.19 6.66 -18.56
C ASN A 620 -25.48 6.03 -18.00
N VAL A 621 -26.12 6.70 -17.04
CA VAL A 621 -27.31 6.18 -16.32
C VAL A 621 -28.56 5.99 -17.20
N GLY A 622 -28.58 6.59 -18.38
CA GLY A 622 -29.66 6.48 -19.36
C GLY A 622 -29.55 5.27 -20.29
N GLU A 623 -28.45 4.52 -20.26
CA GLU A 623 -28.25 3.34 -21.10
C GLU A 623 -28.85 2.09 -20.45
N THR A 624 -29.32 1.15 -21.28
CA THR A 624 -29.77 -0.18 -20.85
C THR A 624 -29.21 -1.23 -21.83
N PRO A 625 -28.75 -2.40 -21.35
CA PRO A 625 -28.23 -3.45 -22.22
C PRO A 625 -29.34 -4.22 -22.97
N LEU A 626 -30.59 -4.13 -22.52
CA LEU A 626 -31.74 -4.81 -23.11
C LEU A 626 -32.96 -3.89 -23.12
N ALA A 627 -33.73 -3.93 -24.21
CA ALA A 627 -34.95 -3.13 -24.34
C ALA A 627 -36.09 -3.69 -23.46
N LYS A 628 -36.87 -2.79 -22.84
CA LYS A 628 -38.04 -3.12 -22.00
C LYS A 628 -38.96 -4.21 -22.56
N ARG A 629 -39.23 -4.20 -23.88
CA ARG A 629 -40.11 -5.17 -24.55
C ARG A 629 -39.69 -6.64 -24.36
N ALA A 630 -38.39 -6.91 -24.22
CA ALA A 630 -37.85 -8.25 -24.08
C ALA A 630 -37.85 -8.74 -22.63
N LEU A 631 -38.10 -7.85 -21.65
CA LEU A 631 -38.02 -8.19 -20.23
C LEU A 631 -39.16 -9.12 -19.78
N GLY A 632 -40.32 -9.10 -20.44
CA GLY A 632 -41.51 -9.84 -20.02
C GLY A 632 -41.35 -11.37 -19.92
N HIS A 633 -40.32 -11.95 -20.53
CA HIS A 633 -40.02 -13.39 -20.46
C HIS A 633 -39.13 -13.79 -19.27
N TYR A 634 -38.70 -12.82 -18.45
CA TYR A 634 -37.82 -13.07 -17.31
C TYR A 634 -38.61 -13.03 -15.99
N ALA A 635 -38.37 -14.00 -15.12
CA ALA A 635 -38.89 -13.99 -13.74
C ALA A 635 -38.06 -13.10 -12.82
N LEU A 636 -36.76 -12.93 -13.11
CA LEU A 636 -35.86 -12.09 -12.32
C LEU A 636 -34.82 -11.40 -13.20
N VAL A 637 -34.57 -10.13 -12.91
CA VAL A 637 -33.49 -9.33 -13.51
C VAL A 637 -32.50 -8.90 -12.43
N PHE A 638 -31.27 -9.38 -12.56
CA PHE A 638 -30.12 -8.98 -11.76
C PHE A 638 -29.25 -8.00 -12.54
N ASP A 639 -28.81 -6.94 -11.88
CA ASP A 639 -27.86 -5.99 -12.44
C ASP A 639 -26.69 -5.80 -11.49
N ALA A 640 -25.48 -6.18 -11.91
CA ALA A 640 -24.32 -6.05 -11.06
C ALA A 640 -23.77 -4.61 -10.97
N VAL A 641 -24.27 -3.69 -11.81
CA VAL A 641 -24.04 -2.25 -11.62
C VAL A 641 -24.72 -1.81 -10.32
N TYR A 642 -23.94 -1.21 -9.42
CA TYR A 642 -24.42 -0.75 -8.11
C TYR A 642 -24.49 0.78 -7.98
N ALA A 643 -23.95 1.52 -8.97
CA ALA A 643 -23.93 2.98 -8.99
C ALA A 643 -24.40 3.46 -10.38
N PRO A 644 -25.67 3.88 -10.52
CA PRO A 644 -26.65 4.17 -9.46
C PRO A 644 -27.26 2.89 -8.85
N LYS A 645 -27.87 3.01 -7.65
CA LYS A 645 -28.54 1.90 -6.96
C LYS A 645 -29.66 1.26 -7.80
N VAL A 646 -30.42 2.07 -8.53
CA VAL A 646 -31.48 1.64 -9.45
C VAL A 646 -31.09 2.07 -10.86
N THR A 647 -30.62 1.12 -11.67
CA THR A 647 -30.28 1.37 -13.07
C THR A 647 -31.54 1.47 -13.93
N ARG A 648 -31.38 1.93 -15.17
CA ARG A 648 -32.47 1.91 -16.15
C ARG A 648 -33.01 0.49 -16.37
N LEU A 649 -32.14 -0.52 -16.41
CA LEU A 649 -32.52 -1.92 -16.57
C LEU A 649 -33.43 -2.39 -15.43
N LEU A 650 -33.02 -2.15 -14.18
CA LEU A 650 -33.80 -2.54 -13.02
C LEU A 650 -35.15 -1.81 -12.95
N ARG A 651 -35.15 -0.50 -13.25
CA ARG A 651 -36.39 0.29 -13.30
C ARG A 651 -37.37 -0.24 -14.36
N GLU A 652 -36.89 -0.48 -15.59
CA GLU A 652 -37.72 -1.02 -16.67
C GLU A 652 -38.24 -2.43 -16.35
N ALA A 653 -37.47 -3.24 -15.62
CA ALA A 653 -37.89 -4.57 -15.18
C ALA A 653 -38.98 -4.51 -14.10
N GLU A 654 -38.84 -3.61 -13.12
CA GLU A 654 -39.84 -3.39 -12.07
C GLU A 654 -41.16 -2.87 -12.66
N GLU A 655 -41.11 -1.97 -13.65
CA GLU A 655 -42.28 -1.50 -14.40
C GLU A 655 -43.00 -2.62 -15.17
N CYS A 656 -42.31 -3.73 -15.46
CA CYS A 656 -42.87 -4.92 -16.08
C CYS A 656 -43.36 -5.96 -15.05
N GLY A 657 -43.31 -5.65 -13.74
CA GLY A 657 -43.72 -6.56 -12.66
C GLY A 657 -42.71 -7.68 -12.39
N ILE A 658 -41.46 -7.52 -12.83
CA ILE A 658 -40.41 -8.53 -12.70
C ILE A 658 -39.64 -8.30 -11.39
N THR A 659 -39.26 -9.38 -10.72
CA THR A 659 -38.41 -9.32 -9.52
C THR A 659 -37.03 -8.78 -9.89
N THR A 660 -36.51 -7.84 -9.11
CA THR A 660 -35.23 -7.19 -9.40
C THR A 660 -34.22 -7.38 -8.28
N VAL A 661 -32.96 -7.59 -8.65
CA VAL A 661 -31.85 -7.66 -7.69
C VAL A 661 -30.75 -6.69 -8.12
N GLY A 662 -30.49 -5.69 -7.29
CA GLY A 662 -29.48 -4.67 -7.56
C GLY A 662 -28.06 -5.09 -7.19
N GLY A 663 -27.08 -4.45 -7.83
CA GLY A 663 -25.66 -4.77 -7.66
C GLY A 663 -25.13 -4.49 -6.27
N PHE A 664 -25.86 -3.67 -5.50
CA PHE A 664 -25.60 -3.45 -4.08
C PHE A 664 -25.54 -4.77 -3.29
N GLU A 665 -26.48 -5.69 -3.52
CA GLU A 665 -26.54 -6.98 -2.79
C GLU A 665 -25.35 -7.87 -3.12
N MET A 666 -24.99 -7.96 -4.40
CA MET A 666 -23.78 -8.65 -4.82
C MET A 666 -22.55 -8.03 -4.15
N PHE A 667 -22.45 -6.71 -4.21
CA PHE A 667 -21.27 -5.97 -3.75
C PHE A 667 -21.06 -6.09 -2.24
N ILE A 668 -22.11 -6.07 -1.41
CA ILE A 668 -21.93 -6.25 0.04
C ILE A 668 -21.52 -7.68 0.39
N ARG A 669 -22.12 -8.69 -0.26
CA ARG A 669 -21.83 -10.11 0.00
C ARG A 669 -20.42 -10.51 -0.40
N GLN A 670 -19.97 -10.06 -1.57
CA GLN A 670 -18.59 -10.31 -2.01
C GLN A 670 -17.55 -9.60 -1.11
N ALA A 671 -17.90 -8.45 -0.52
CA ALA A 671 -17.05 -7.70 0.40
C ALA A 671 -16.94 -8.39 1.77
N MET A 672 -18.04 -8.96 2.26
CA MET A 672 -18.03 -9.79 3.46
C MET A 672 -17.16 -11.05 3.27
N GLY A 673 -17.28 -11.72 2.12
CA GLY A 673 -16.41 -12.86 1.78
C GLY A 673 -14.93 -12.48 1.73
N GLN A 674 -14.61 -11.30 1.19
CA GLN A 674 -13.25 -10.76 1.20
C GLN A 674 -12.74 -10.45 2.60
N PHE A 675 -13.56 -9.82 3.43
CA PHE A 675 -13.21 -9.54 4.82
C PHE A 675 -12.81 -10.83 5.53
N LYS A 676 -13.61 -11.89 5.39
CA LYS A 676 -13.31 -13.21 5.96
C LYS A 676 -12.00 -13.80 5.44
N LEU A 677 -11.71 -13.63 4.14
CA LEU A 677 -10.44 -14.07 3.57
C LEU A 677 -9.23 -13.26 4.09
N PHE A 678 -9.39 -11.95 4.30
CA PHE A 678 -8.32 -11.10 4.82
C PHE A 678 -8.02 -11.34 6.30
N THR A 679 -9.06 -11.56 7.10
CA THR A 679 -8.95 -11.54 8.57
C THR A 679 -9.07 -12.92 9.21
N GLY A 680 -9.71 -13.88 8.53
CA GLY A 680 -10.16 -15.14 9.13
C GLY A 680 -11.38 -15.00 10.04
N LEU A 681 -11.94 -13.79 10.18
CA LEU A 681 -13.08 -13.48 11.06
C LEU A 681 -14.37 -13.33 10.26
N GLU A 682 -15.51 -13.51 10.94
CA GLU A 682 -16.81 -13.18 10.35
C GLU A 682 -16.97 -11.67 10.17
N ALA A 683 -17.52 -11.27 9.02
CA ALA A 683 -17.67 -9.87 8.69
C ALA A 683 -18.82 -9.22 9.50
N PRO A 684 -18.67 -7.98 10.00
CA PRO A 684 -19.76 -7.22 10.61
C PRO A 684 -20.75 -6.74 9.52
N GLY A 685 -21.52 -7.67 8.96
CA GLY A 685 -22.31 -7.45 7.75
C GLY A 685 -23.37 -6.36 7.87
N LYS A 686 -23.99 -6.22 9.06
CA LYS A 686 -24.98 -5.16 9.33
C LYS A 686 -24.36 -3.77 9.22
N GLU A 687 -23.22 -3.55 9.87
CA GLU A 687 -22.51 -2.27 9.84
C GLU A 687 -22.00 -1.95 8.44
N MET A 688 -21.38 -2.92 7.75
CA MET A 688 -20.90 -2.72 6.38
C MET A 688 -22.06 -2.32 5.43
N ARG A 689 -23.24 -2.93 5.60
CA ARG A 689 -24.44 -2.60 4.81
C ARG A 689 -24.96 -1.20 5.11
N GLU A 690 -25.11 -0.86 6.39
CA GLU A 690 -25.59 0.47 6.83
C GLU A 690 -24.67 1.58 6.36
N LEU A 691 -23.35 1.39 6.43
CA LEU A 691 -22.38 2.34 5.91
C LEU A 691 -22.51 2.48 4.40
N MET A 692 -22.55 1.37 3.66
CA MET A 692 -22.66 1.42 2.21
C MET A 692 -23.93 2.15 1.75
N MET A 693 -25.08 1.95 2.42
CA MET A 693 -26.33 2.65 2.10
C MET A 693 -26.23 4.18 2.22
N LYS A 694 -25.31 4.72 3.03
CA LYS A 694 -25.08 6.17 3.14
C LYS A 694 -24.35 6.76 1.93
N TYR A 695 -23.72 5.93 1.10
CA TYR A 695 -22.80 6.37 0.04
C TYR A 695 -23.18 5.92 -1.37
N VAL A 696 -24.33 5.25 -1.55
CA VAL A 696 -24.79 4.65 -2.82
C VAL A 696 -26.15 5.16 -3.23
#